data_AF-A0A1F4FCB1-F1
#
_entry.id   AF-A0A1F4FCB1-F1
#
_cell.length_a   1.000
_cell.length_b   1.000
_cell.length_c   1.000
_cell.angle_alpha   90.00
_cell.angle_beta   90.00
_cell.angle_gamma   90.00
#
_symmetry.space_group_name_H-M   'P 1'
#
loop_
_entity.id
_entity.type
_entity.pdbx_description
1 polymer ?
#
loop_
_entity_poly.entity_id
_entity_poly.type
_entity_poly.pdbx_seq_one_letter_code
_entity_poly.pdbx_strand_id
1 'polypeptide(L)'
;MKQHIVRIAIGIAIMLLFVGHAADWYPGTGKIGLITQLDNIIYDARLRLTMPRGVDQRIVILDIDEKSLGEIGRWPWGRNIMAELMDKLFDRYGIALVGFDVVWAERDTSSGIDILDSLAQKDLKEIPAFQQAYRGLRGKLDNDGLFARSLKGRPVVLGYYFNSEDRAVKANAIPEPVLPKGTFAGRNILFPQWVGYTGNLPIYMTNAAAAGHFNPRVDFDGVSRRVPMILEFDGAYYESLSLAMVRTVVGMRAGKLPGVEPGFPPDRFIHRSYSGLEWLKVGPLTIPVDETASAFIPYRGDKFSFPYISLADVVKDRVKPEQLKGKIALIGATAPGLLDLRSTPVNSVYPGVEIHANLIAGMLDQVMKQKPSYILGAEVLLLVIGGVVLSVLIPMLSALWATIAAVAGLGLVSALDIGLWSQAGTILPLAASVLMMVTLYTMNMAYGYFVEARSKRQFTDLFGQYVPPELVDRMAADPSKYNMEPKSAELTILFSDVRGFTSISEALKPEELREYINDYLTTMSSIIRSKYRGTLDKYIGDAIMAFWGAPVDDAQHARNGVLAGLDMQRECEALNAKFAARGWPTLKIGVGLNSGSVRVGDMGSQIRRAYTAMGDPVNVASRLEGRTKGYGVGILVGEATRNAVKDVVFREIDRIKVKGKDEAVTIYEPIGLESEVDKKKHDELKLWNQTLRSYRAQQWDQVEVGLLNLQRMNPECRLYHVYPEKVAEKRRDPPAPDWDGVTVFDEK
;
A
#
# COMPACT_ATOMS: atom_id res chain seq x y z
N MET A 1 15.77 -4.95 -15.42
CA MET A 1 14.40 -5.29 -15.88
C MET A 1 13.93 -6.68 -15.47
N LYS A 2 14.64 -7.79 -15.79
CA LYS A 2 14.15 -9.16 -15.49
C LYS A 2 13.74 -9.39 -14.02
N GLN A 3 14.44 -8.80 -13.06
CA GLN A 3 14.13 -8.89 -11.62
C GLN A 3 12.82 -8.18 -11.20
N HIS A 4 12.32 -7.23 -12.00
CA HIS A 4 11.12 -6.44 -11.65
C HIS A 4 9.87 -6.85 -12.42
N ILE A 5 9.96 -7.78 -13.38
CA ILE A 5 8.83 -8.17 -14.26
C ILE A 5 7.63 -8.61 -13.43
N VAL A 6 7.85 -9.40 -12.38
CA VAL A 6 6.77 -9.89 -11.50
C VAL A 6 6.07 -8.72 -10.79
N ARG A 7 6.84 -7.76 -10.24
CA ARG A 7 6.28 -6.57 -9.57
C ARG A 7 5.48 -5.70 -10.54
N ILE A 8 6.02 -5.48 -11.74
CA ILE A 8 5.35 -4.69 -12.79
C ILE A 8 4.06 -5.39 -13.23
N ALA A 9 4.08 -6.70 -13.44
CA ALA A 9 2.90 -7.47 -13.88
C ALA A 9 1.76 -7.41 -12.84
N ILE A 10 2.08 -7.61 -11.55
CA ILE A 10 1.07 -7.49 -10.50
C ILE A 10 0.60 -6.03 -10.36
N GLY A 11 1.49 -5.04 -10.53
CA GLY A 11 1.12 -3.63 -10.56
C GLY A 11 0.12 -3.30 -11.67
N ILE A 12 0.36 -3.81 -12.88
CA ILE A 12 -0.59 -3.68 -14.01
C ILE A 12 -1.93 -4.35 -13.69
N ALA A 13 -1.92 -5.53 -13.05
CA ALA A 13 -3.17 -6.19 -12.65
C ALA A 13 -3.97 -5.37 -11.63
N ILE A 14 -3.30 -4.74 -10.65
CA ILE A 14 -3.93 -3.82 -9.69
C ILE A 14 -4.52 -2.61 -10.44
N MET A 15 -3.76 -1.99 -11.34
CA MET A 15 -4.26 -0.87 -12.15
C MET A 15 -5.51 -1.25 -12.93
N LEU A 16 -5.52 -2.41 -13.61
CA LEU A 16 -6.68 -2.88 -14.38
C LEU A 16 -7.92 -3.09 -13.52
N LEU A 17 -7.76 -3.44 -12.23
CA LEU A 17 -8.87 -3.53 -11.28
C LEU A 17 -9.51 -2.14 -11.05
N PHE A 18 -8.71 -1.10 -10.83
CA PHE A 18 -9.25 0.25 -10.66
C PHE A 18 -9.80 0.84 -11.96
N VAL A 19 -9.20 0.53 -13.11
CA VAL A 19 -9.75 0.90 -14.43
C VAL A 19 -11.10 0.24 -14.66
N GLY A 20 -11.25 -1.04 -14.31
CA GLY A 20 -12.53 -1.73 -14.38
C GLY A 20 -13.60 -1.11 -13.49
N HIS A 21 -13.22 -0.50 -12.36
CA HIS A 21 -14.15 0.24 -11.50
C HIS A 21 -14.65 1.51 -12.18
N ALA A 22 -13.72 2.31 -12.73
CA ALA A 22 -14.08 3.54 -13.42
C ALA A 22 -14.96 3.23 -14.64
N ALA A 23 -14.63 2.18 -15.40
CA ALA A 23 -15.29 1.80 -16.64
C ALA A 23 -16.56 0.94 -16.49
N ASP A 24 -17.10 0.79 -15.28
CA ASP A 24 -18.33 0.04 -14.99
C ASP A 24 -18.31 -1.46 -15.37
N TRP A 25 -17.16 -2.14 -15.24
CA TRP A 25 -17.00 -3.55 -15.68
C TRP A 25 -17.46 -4.62 -14.68
N TYR A 26 -17.84 -4.25 -13.44
CA TYR A 26 -18.11 -5.22 -12.38
C TYR A 26 -19.58 -5.68 -12.30
N PRO A 27 -19.85 -6.96 -11.95
CA PRO A 27 -21.22 -7.48 -11.82
C PRO A 27 -22.06 -6.70 -10.80
N GLY A 28 -23.36 -6.56 -11.07
CA GLY A 28 -24.29 -5.83 -10.21
C GLY A 28 -24.40 -4.36 -10.61
N THR A 29 -23.82 -3.46 -9.81
CA THR A 29 -23.90 -2.00 -9.99
C THR A 29 -22.90 -1.44 -11.01
N GLY A 30 -22.10 -2.27 -11.70
CA GLY A 30 -21.00 -1.82 -12.55
C GLY A 30 -19.74 -1.43 -11.76
N LYS A 31 -19.90 -0.98 -10.51
CA LYS A 31 -18.84 -0.40 -9.67
C LYS A 31 -18.62 -1.15 -8.37
N ILE A 32 -17.38 -1.08 -7.88
CA ILE A 32 -17.02 -1.49 -6.50
C ILE A 32 -17.62 -0.49 -5.50
N GLY A 33 -18.65 -0.90 -4.75
CA GLY A 33 -19.41 -0.03 -3.85
C GLY A 33 -18.57 0.73 -2.82
N LEU A 34 -17.53 0.11 -2.25
CA LEU A 34 -16.63 0.76 -1.30
C LEU A 34 -15.92 1.99 -1.91
N ILE A 35 -15.46 1.89 -3.16
CA ILE A 35 -14.77 2.98 -3.85
C ILE A 35 -15.75 4.12 -4.14
N THR A 36 -16.95 3.78 -4.63
CA THR A 36 -18.02 4.77 -4.86
C THR A 36 -18.43 5.50 -3.58
N GLN A 37 -18.47 4.79 -2.44
CA GLN A 37 -18.75 5.41 -1.15
C GLN A 37 -17.65 6.38 -0.72
N LEU A 38 -16.39 6.03 -0.95
CA LEU A 38 -15.27 6.92 -0.67
C LEU A 38 -15.29 8.17 -1.55
N ASP A 39 -15.67 8.05 -2.83
CA ASP A 39 -15.85 9.21 -3.71
C ASP A 39 -16.97 10.14 -3.22
N ASN A 40 -18.09 9.57 -2.76
CA ASN A 40 -19.17 10.35 -2.16
C ASN A 40 -18.71 11.08 -0.88
N ILE A 41 -17.94 10.42 -0.02
CA ILE A 41 -17.37 11.02 1.19
C ILE A 41 -16.42 12.18 0.82
N ILE A 42 -15.56 12.00 -0.19
CA ILE A 42 -14.65 13.03 -0.69
C ILE A 42 -15.44 14.20 -1.27
N TYR A 43 -16.50 13.94 -2.05
CA TYR A 43 -17.40 14.97 -2.56
C TYR A 43 -18.04 15.77 -1.42
N ASP A 44 -18.61 15.10 -0.42
CA ASP A 44 -19.27 15.74 0.72
C ASP A 44 -18.30 16.57 1.55
N ALA A 45 -17.06 16.10 1.70
CA ALA A 45 -15.99 16.86 2.36
C ALA A 45 -15.64 18.13 1.57
N ARG A 46 -15.43 18.02 0.25
CA ARG A 46 -15.14 19.17 -0.63
C ARG A 46 -16.25 20.21 -0.59
N LEU A 47 -17.51 19.76 -0.67
CA LEU A 47 -18.68 20.62 -0.59
C LEU A 47 -18.72 21.40 0.73
N ARG A 48 -18.61 20.71 1.88
CA ARG A 48 -18.63 21.36 3.21
C ARG A 48 -17.47 22.33 3.46
N LEU A 49 -16.31 22.05 2.86
CA LEU A 49 -15.13 22.91 2.96
C LEU A 49 -15.23 24.15 2.08
N THR A 50 -15.97 24.09 0.97
CA THR A 50 -16.00 25.16 -0.04
C THR A 50 -17.35 25.86 -0.20
N MET A 51 -18.38 25.42 0.52
CA MET A 51 -19.68 26.08 0.51
C MET A 51 -19.59 27.54 1.00
N PRO A 52 -20.33 28.50 0.41
CA PRO A 52 -20.24 29.92 0.74
C PRO A 52 -20.50 30.25 2.22
N ARG A 53 -21.41 29.51 2.87
CA ARG A 53 -21.98 29.79 4.20
C ARG A 53 -22.76 31.10 4.25
N GLY A 54 -23.72 31.20 5.17
CA GLY A 54 -24.59 32.37 5.34
C GLY A 54 -25.98 32.24 4.71
N VAL A 55 -26.73 33.34 4.73
CA VAL A 55 -28.16 33.37 4.39
C VAL A 55 -28.40 34.13 3.08
N ASP A 56 -29.02 33.49 2.09
CA ASP A 56 -29.42 34.15 0.85
C ASP A 56 -30.76 34.88 1.01
N GLN A 57 -30.71 36.20 0.97
CA GLN A 57 -31.86 37.07 1.24
C GLN A 57 -32.83 37.18 0.05
N ARG A 58 -32.48 36.69 -1.14
CA ARG A 58 -33.32 36.78 -2.36
C ARG A 58 -34.46 35.76 -2.36
N ILE A 59 -34.26 34.65 -1.66
CA ILE A 59 -35.22 33.55 -1.54
C ILE A 59 -35.70 33.52 -0.10
N VAL A 60 -37.00 33.29 0.11
CA VAL A 60 -37.63 33.21 1.44
C VAL A 60 -38.47 31.94 1.52
N ILE A 61 -38.41 31.24 2.63
CA ILE A 61 -39.25 30.08 2.90
C ILE A 61 -40.43 30.53 3.74
N LEU A 62 -41.62 30.38 3.17
CA LEU A 62 -42.90 30.62 3.83
C LEU A 62 -43.37 29.31 4.43
N ASP A 63 -43.28 29.22 5.75
CA ASP A 63 -43.25 27.95 6.44
C ASP A 63 -44.61 27.56 7.03
N ILE A 64 -45.03 26.32 6.79
CA ILE A 64 -46.09 25.64 7.53
C ILE A 64 -45.45 25.03 8.78
N ASP A 65 -45.23 25.89 9.77
CA ASP A 65 -44.64 25.56 11.07
C ASP A 65 -45.72 25.30 12.14
N GLU A 66 -45.30 24.86 13.33
CA GLU A 66 -46.19 24.64 14.48
C GLU A 66 -47.01 25.88 14.83
N LYS A 67 -46.41 27.08 14.68
CA LYS A 67 -47.11 28.34 14.88
C LYS A 67 -48.25 28.50 13.87
N SER A 68 -48.01 28.20 12.59
CA SER A 68 -49.03 28.23 11.56
C SER A 68 -50.16 27.25 11.82
N LEU A 69 -49.83 26.02 12.24
CA LEU A 69 -50.84 25.01 12.59
C LEU A 69 -51.68 25.42 13.81
N GLY A 70 -51.05 25.99 14.85
CA GLY A 70 -51.75 26.44 16.05
C GLY A 70 -52.61 27.69 15.84
N GLU A 71 -52.19 28.60 14.96
CA GLU A 71 -52.84 29.90 14.77
C GLU A 71 -53.87 29.94 13.63
N ILE A 72 -53.72 29.11 12.60
CA ILE A 72 -54.63 29.02 11.43
C ILE A 72 -55.52 27.78 11.55
N GLY A 73 -54.95 26.65 11.97
CA GLY A 73 -55.64 25.36 12.12
C GLY A 73 -54.93 24.22 11.40
N ARG A 74 -55.62 23.08 11.31
CA ARG A 74 -55.08 21.84 10.73
C ARG A 74 -54.81 21.98 9.22
N TRP A 75 -53.62 21.57 8.79
CA TRP A 75 -53.25 21.44 7.38
C TRP A 75 -53.86 20.18 6.74
N PRO A 76 -54.27 20.19 5.46
CA PRO A 76 -54.29 21.34 4.54
C PRO A 76 -55.39 22.34 4.87
N TRP A 77 -55.10 23.64 4.73
CA TRP A 77 -56.06 24.71 4.99
C TRP A 77 -57.10 24.84 3.85
N GLY A 78 -58.21 25.52 4.18
CA GLY A 78 -59.24 25.90 3.20
C GLY A 78 -58.67 26.80 2.11
N ARG A 79 -59.15 26.62 0.88
CA ARG A 79 -58.64 27.33 -0.31
C ARG A 79 -59.00 28.81 -0.30
N ASN A 80 -59.98 29.22 0.50
CA ASN A 80 -60.24 30.62 0.83
C ASN A 80 -59.05 31.27 1.57
N ILE A 81 -58.43 30.58 2.53
CA ILE A 81 -57.25 31.08 3.26
C ILE A 81 -56.06 31.16 2.30
N MET A 82 -55.89 30.16 1.44
CA MET A 82 -54.83 30.16 0.43
C MET A 82 -55.02 31.27 -0.61
N ALA A 83 -56.26 31.57 -1.01
CA ALA A 83 -56.57 32.69 -1.89
C ALA A 83 -56.20 34.04 -1.24
N GLU A 84 -56.62 34.26 0.01
CA GLU A 84 -56.26 35.46 0.76
C GLU A 84 -54.74 35.59 0.92
N LEU A 85 -54.05 34.48 1.20
CA LEU A 85 -52.60 34.46 1.27
C LEU A 85 -51.95 34.90 -0.05
N MET A 86 -52.40 34.37 -1.19
CA MET A 86 -51.86 34.76 -2.51
C MET A 86 -52.11 36.24 -2.80
N ASP A 87 -53.32 36.73 -2.54
CA ASP A 87 -53.65 38.14 -2.71
C ASP A 87 -52.76 39.03 -1.84
N LYS A 88 -52.55 38.68 -0.57
CA LYS A 88 -51.63 39.41 0.32
C LYS A 88 -50.19 39.38 -0.20
N LEU A 89 -49.68 38.21 -0.59
CA LEU A 89 -48.30 38.05 -1.05
C LEU A 89 -48.00 38.92 -2.28
N PHE A 90 -48.89 38.94 -3.26
CA PHE A 90 -48.69 39.71 -4.49
C PHE A 90 -49.08 41.18 -4.34
N ASP A 91 -50.26 41.48 -3.80
CA ASP A 91 -50.83 42.83 -3.85
C ASP A 91 -50.32 43.72 -2.71
N ARG A 92 -50.18 43.17 -1.50
CA ARG A 92 -49.70 43.91 -0.32
C ARG A 92 -48.18 43.85 -0.18
N TYR A 93 -47.61 42.65 -0.29
CA TYR A 93 -46.19 42.43 -0.01
C TYR A 93 -45.29 42.56 -1.24
N GLY A 94 -45.85 42.50 -2.46
CA GLY A 94 -45.09 42.65 -3.70
C GLY A 94 -44.06 41.54 -3.91
N ILE A 95 -44.39 40.29 -3.56
CA ILE A 95 -43.53 39.13 -3.81
C ILE A 95 -43.27 39.00 -5.33
N ALA A 96 -42.07 38.56 -5.72
CA ALA A 96 -41.76 38.40 -7.14
C ALA A 96 -42.29 37.08 -7.69
N LEU A 97 -42.24 36.00 -6.92
CA LEU A 97 -42.67 34.67 -7.34
C LEU A 97 -43.04 33.81 -6.12
N VAL A 98 -44.01 32.91 -6.27
CA VAL A 98 -44.35 31.89 -5.26
C VAL A 98 -44.27 30.50 -5.87
N GLY A 99 -43.48 29.62 -5.28
CA GLY A 99 -43.43 28.19 -5.59
C GLY A 99 -44.05 27.36 -4.46
N PHE A 100 -44.78 26.31 -4.82
CA PHE A 100 -45.39 25.39 -3.85
C PHE A 100 -44.67 24.05 -3.86
N ASP A 101 -44.04 23.71 -2.73
CA ASP A 101 -43.52 22.36 -2.45
C ASP A 101 -44.62 21.48 -1.81
N VAL A 102 -45.83 21.57 -2.37
CA VAL A 102 -47.05 20.86 -1.96
C VAL A 102 -47.92 20.60 -3.18
N VAL A 103 -48.75 19.55 -3.12
CA VAL A 103 -49.66 19.18 -4.22
C VAL A 103 -51.11 19.37 -3.80
N TRP A 104 -51.87 20.09 -4.62
CA TRP A 104 -53.31 20.33 -4.44
C TRP A 104 -54.10 19.26 -5.21
N ALA A 105 -54.03 18.02 -4.73
CA ALA A 105 -54.63 16.87 -5.40
C ALA A 105 -56.14 16.70 -5.12
N GLU A 106 -56.64 17.30 -4.04
CA GLU A 106 -58.02 17.11 -3.58
C GLU A 106 -58.82 18.42 -3.63
N ARG A 107 -60.13 18.31 -3.89
CA ARG A 107 -61.09 19.43 -3.86
C ARG A 107 -61.28 19.94 -2.44
N ASP A 108 -61.51 21.24 -2.30
CA ASP A 108 -61.87 21.82 -1.02
C ASP A 108 -63.33 21.53 -0.67
N THR A 109 -63.53 20.84 0.47
CA THR A 109 -64.85 20.50 1.00
C THR A 109 -65.23 21.33 2.24
N SER A 110 -64.36 22.25 2.68
CA SER A 110 -64.51 22.99 3.94
C SER A 110 -65.64 24.03 3.95
N SER A 111 -66.10 24.49 2.78
CA SER A 111 -67.15 25.50 2.67
C SER A 111 -68.57 24.95 2.82
N GLY A 112 -68.74 23.62 2.86
CA GLY A 112 -70.05 22.97 2.83
C GLY A 112 -70.74 23.03 1.46
N ILE A 113 -70.02 23.40 0.40
CA ILE A 113 -70.56 23.54 -0.95
C ILE A 113 -71.23 22.25 -1.46
N ASP A 114 -70.70 21.07 -1.11
CA ASP A 114 -71.28 19.80 -1.54
C ASP A 114 -72.65 19.53 -0.88
N ILE A 115 -72.82 19.94 0.38
CA ILE A 115 -74.11 19.85 1.09
C ILE A 115 -75.09 20.84 0.45
N LEU A 116 -74.65 22.07 0.19
CA LEU A 116 -75.47 23.09 -0.46
C LEU A 116 -75.90 22.64 -1.86
N ASP A 117 -74.99 22.08 -2.65
CA ASP A 117 -75.25 21.51 -3.97
C ASP A 117 -76.25 20.34 -3.89
N SER A 118 -76.10 19.43 -2.92
CA SER A 118 -77.05 18.32 -2.72
C SER A 118 -78.45 18.82 -2.34
N LEU A 119 -78.56 19.80 -1.44
CA LEU A 119 -79.85 20.39 -1.05
C LEU A 119 -80.52 21.05 -2.26
N ALA A 120 -79.75 21.78 -3.07
CA ALA A 120 -80.26 22.45 -4.28
C ALA A 120 -80.68 21.46 -5.38
N GLN A 121 -80.02 20.32 -5.48
CA GLN A 121 -80.30 19.32 -6.52
C GLN A 121 -81.38 18.31 -6.11
N LYS A 122 -81.58 18.10 -4.80
CA LYS A 122 -82.52 17.11 -4.24
C LYS A 122 -83.62 17.80 -3.44
N ASP A 123 -83.44 17.95 -2.14
CA ASP A 123 -84.51 18.21 -1.17
C ASP A 123 -85.21 19.56 -1.38
N LEU A 124 -84.48 20.57 -1.89
CA LEU A 124 -84.96 21.95 -2.08
C LEU A 124 -84.94 22.36 -3.56
N LYS A 125 -84.96 21.39 -4.49
CA LYS A 125 -84.94 21.65 -5.94
C LYS A 125 -86.10 22.53 -6.40
N GLU A 126 -87.30 22.25 -5.90
CA GLU A 126 -88.54 22.89 -6.33
C GLU A 126 -88.87 24.19 -5.57
N ILE A 127 -87.99 24.69 -4.69
CA ILE A 127 -88.21 25.92 -3.91
C ILE A 127 -87.53 27.11 -4.60
N PRO A 128 -88.26 28.02 -5.28
CA PRO A 128 -87.64 29.06 -6.11
C PRO A 128 -86.78 30.05 -5.32
N ALA A 129 -87.23 30.44 -4.12
CA ALA A 129 -86.49 31.34 -3.24
C ALA A 129 -85.13 30.75 -2.82
N PHE A 130 -85.09 29.44 -2.56
CA PHE A 130 -83.84 28.74 -2.26
C PHE A 130 -82.93 28.68 -3.48
N GLN A 131 -83.45 28.36 -4.68
CA GLN A 131 -82.65 28.31 -5.91
C GLN A 131 -82.03 29.68 -6.28
N GLN A 132 -82.69 30.78 -5.94
CA GLN A 132 -82.12 32.12 -6.09
C GLN A 132 -81.00 32.39 -5.07
N ALA A 133 -81.23 32.07 -3.79
CA ALA A 133 -80.21 32.20 -2.74
C ALA A 133 -78.99 31.30 -3.01
N TYR A 134 -79.23 30.06 -3.44
CA TYR A 134 -78.22 29.09 -3.87
C TYR A 134 -77.30 29.67 -4.95
N ARG A 135 -77.87 30.23 -6.03
CA ARG A 135 -77.06 30.85 -7.10
C ARG A 135 -76.15 31.98 -6.58
N GLY A 136 -76.61 32.76 -5.60
CA GLY A 136 -75.81 33.82 -4.97
C GLY A 136 -74.76 33.32 -3.97
N LEU A 137 -75.06 32.26 -3.22
CA LEU A 137 -74.17 31.70 -2.18
C LEU A 137 -73.14 30.74 -2.75
N ARG A 138 -73.51 29.93 -3.74
CA ARG A 138 -72.64 28.89 -4.30
C ARG A 138 -71.32 29.45 -4.81
N GLY A 139 -71.35 30.59 -5.50
CA GLY A 139 -70.13 31.25 -5.97
C GLY A 139 -69.22 31.77 -4.86
N LYS A 140 -69.78 32.11 -3.68
CA LYS A 140 -69.01 32.56 -2.50
C LYS A 140 -68.40 31.40 -1.72
N LEU A 141 -68.99 30.21 -1.83
CA LEU A 141 -68.51 28.98 -1.18
C LEU A 141 -67.59 28.15 -2.10
N ASP A 142 -67.38 28.58 -3.34
CA ASP A 142 -66.44 27.96 -4.27
C ASP A 142 -65.00 28.38 -3.93
N ASN A 143 -64.47 27.79 -2.86
CA ASN A 143 -63.13 28.07 -2.38
C ASN A 143 -62.05 27.67 -3.40
N ASP A 144 -62.23 26.55 -4.11
CA ASP A 144 -61.30 26.14 -5.18
C ASP A 144 -61.27 27.20 -6.29
N GLY A 145 -62.43 27.72 -6.70
CA GLY A 145 -62.53 28.81 -7.67
C GLY A 145 -61.93 30.13 -7.17
N LEU A 146 -62.05 30.45 -5.88
CA LEU A 146 -61.40 31.61 -5.26
C LEU A 146 -59.88 31.49 -5.35
N PHE A 147 -59.33 30.35 -4.95
CA PHE A 147 -57.90 30.11 -5.01
C PHE A 147 -57.40 30.15 -6.46
N ALA A 148 -58.07 29.48 -7.39
CA ALA A 148 -57.71 29.50 -8.80
C ALA A 148 -57.67 30.93 -9.40
N ARG A 149 -58.64 31.80 -9.03
CA ARG A 149 -58.63 33.21 -9.44
C ARG A 149 -57.42 33.97 -8.89
N SER A 150 -57.02 33.68 -7.64
CA SER A 150 -55.84 34.29 -7.02
C SER A 150 -54.51 33.84 -7.64
N LEU A 151 -54.48 32.74 -8.41
CA LEU A 151 -53.30 32.29 -9.16
C LEU A 151 -53.19 32.98 -10.53
N LYS A 152 -54.34 33.29 -11.14
CA LYS A 152 -54.44 33.70 -12.53
C LYS A 152 -53.63 34.96 -12.83
N GLY A 153 -52.71 34.85 -13.79
CA GLY A 153 -51.88 35.96 -14.25
C GLY A 153 -50.76 36.36 -13.28
N ARG A 154 -50.57 35.61 -12.18
CA ARG A 154 -49.48 35.81 -11.22
C ARG A 154 -48.39 34.75 -11.42
N PRO A 155 -47.13 35.06 -11.09
CA PRO A 155 -46.02 34.13 -11.22
C PRO A 155 -46.03 33.11 -10.08
N VAL A 156 -46.95 32.15 -10.19
CA VAL A 156 -47.08 31.03 -9.27
C VAL A 156 -46.67 29.74 -9.96
N VAL A 157 -45.81 28.95 -9.30
CA VAL A 157 -45.35 27.65 -9.77
C VAL A 157 -45.83 26.55 -8.83
N LEU A 158 -46.53 25.57 -9.37
CA LEU A 158 -47.08 24.45 -8.60
C LEU A 158 -46.14 23.24 -8.59
N GLY A 159 -46.02 22.58 -7.44
CA GLY A 159 -45.33 21.31 -7.31
C GLY A 159 -46.21 20.12 -7.71
N TYR A 160 -45.59 19.05 -8.19
CA TYR A 160 -46.20 17.73 -8.37
C TYR A 160 -45.12 16.65 -8.26
N TYR A 161 -45.51 15.37 -8.24
CA TYR A 161 -44.54 14.28 -8.20
C TYR A 161 -44.93 13.09 -9.06
N PHE A 162 -43.92 12.37 -9.51
CA PHE A 162 -44.02 11.06 -10.15
C PHE A 162 -43.84 9.93 -9.13
N ASN A 163 -44.44 8.79 -9.41
CA ASN A 163 -44.32 7.58 -8.59
C ASN A 163 -43.87 6.41 -9.47
N SER A 164 -42.88 5.65 -8.99
CA SER A 164 -42.31 4.48 -9.65
C SER A 164 -42.79 3.15 -9.07
N GLU A 165 -43.66 3.17 -8.05
CA GLU A 165 -44.27 1.96 -7.49
C GLU A 165 -45.21 1.27 -8.48
N ASP A 166 -45.27 -0.07 -8.44
CA ASP A 166 -46.10 -0.87 -9.35
C ASP A 166 -47.61 -0.54 -9.29
N ARG A 167 -48.07 0.03 -8.17
CA ARG A 167 -49.47 0.46 -7.95
C ARG A 167 -49.66 1.97 -8.10
N ALA A 168 -48.69 2.67 -8.66
CA ALA A 168 -48.79 4.10 -8.88
C ALA A 168 -50.00 4.44 -9.78
N VAL A 169 -50.83 5.37 -9.33
CA VAL A 169 -51.96 5.90 -10.11
C VAL A 169 -51.57 7.16 -10.84
N LYS A 170 -52.29 7.50 -11.92
CA LYS A 170 -52.24 8.81 -12.57
C LYS A 170 -53.42 9.63 -12.04
N ALA A 171 -53.14 10.60 -11.15
CA ALA A 171 -54.15 11.42 -10.50
C ALA A 171 -54.03 12.90 -10.90
N ASN A 172 -55.17 13.51 -11.22
CA ASN A 172 -55.32 14.91 -11.61
C ASN A 172 -54.50 15.32 -12.85
N ALA A 173 -54.06 16.58 -12.91
CA ALA A 173 -53.36 17.15 -14.06
C ALA A 173 -51.91 17.53 -13.72
N ILE A 174 -51.02 17.25 -14.66
CA ILE A 174 -49.64 17.73 -14.72
C ILE A 174 -49.53 18.75 -15.87
N PRO A 175 -48.49 19.60 -15.92
CA PRO A 175 -48.33 20.57 -17.02
C PRO A 175 -48.11 19.86 -18.36
N GLU A 176 -48.21 20.61 -19.45
CA GLU A 176 -47.65 20.17 -20.73
C GLU A 176 -46.13 19.92 -20.59
N PRO A 177 -45.57 18.93 -21.29
CA PRO A 177 -44.16 18.61 -21.19
C PRO A 177 -43.29 19.79 -21.66
N VAL A 178 -42.17 20.01 -20.99
CA VAL A 178 -41.22 21.06 -21.36
C VAL A 178 -40.47 20.72 -22.64
N LEU A 179 -40.28 19.42 -22.92
CA LEU A 179 -39.75 18.91 -24.18
C LEU A 179 -40.65 17.80 -24.73
N PRO A 180 -40.97 17.84 -26.04
CA PRO A 180 -41.87 16.89 -26.66
C PRO A 180 -41.29 15.47 -26.73
N LYS A 181 -42.14 14.52 -27.10
CA LYS A 181 -41.69 13.14 -27.34
C LYS A 181 -40.62 13.09 -28.43
N GLY A 182 -39.60 12.28 -28.22
CA GLY A 182 -38.53 12.07 -29.19
C GLY A 182 -37.44 13.15 -29.23
N THR A 183 -37.43 14.13 -28.32
CA THR A 183 -36.36 15.15 -28.24
C THR A 183 -34.96 14.53 -28.16
N PHE A 184 -34.81 13.40 -27.46
CA PHE A 184 -33.55 12.68 -27.33
C PHE A 184 -33.48 11.40 -28.19
N ALA A 185 -34.34 11.25 -29.19
CA ALA A 185 -34.34 10.08 -30.06
C ALA A 185 -32.96 9.88 -30.73
N GLY A 186 -32.44 8.66 -30.65
CA GLY A 186 -31.11 8.32 -31.17
C GLY A 186 -29.93 8.69 -30.28
N ARG A 187 -30.17 9.23 -29.07
CA ARG A 187 -29.15 9.47 -28.04
C ARG A 187 -29.35 8.50 -26.87
N ASN A 188 -28.25 8.02 -26.30
CA ASN A 188 -28.28 7.08 -25.17
C ASN A 188 -28.25 7.83 -23.82
N ILE A 189 -29.33 8.56 -23.48
CA ILE A 189 -29.45 9.25 -22.19
C ILE A 189 -30.26 8.40 -21.23
N LEU A 190 -29.78 8.28 -19.99
CA LEU A 190 -30.42 7.49 -18.95
C LEU A 190 -31.42 8.33 -18.16
N PHE A 191 -32.70 8.16 -18.41
CA PHE A 191 -33.76 8.76 -17.59
C PHE A 191 -34.35 7.72 -16.63
N PRO A 192 -34.56 8.06 -15.34
CA PRO A 192 -35.35 7.22 -14.44
C PRO A 192 -36.75 7.00 -15.01
N GLN A 193 -37.24 5.77 -14.97
CA GLN A 193 -38.58 5.41 -15.44
C GLN A 193 -39.62 5.62 -14.32
N TRP A 194 -40.77 6.18 -14.70
CA TRP A 194 -41.87 6.49 -13.78
C TRP A 194 -43.18 5.91 -14.31
N VAL A 195 -44.03 5.41 -13.41
CA VAL A 195 -45.23 4.64 -13.78
C VAL A 195 -46.51 5.46 -13.59
N GLY A 196 -46.54 6.34 -12.58
CA GLY A 196 -47.67 7.21 -12.29
C GLY A 196 -47.25 8.60 -11.82
N TYR A 197 -48.24 9.45 -11.54
CA TYR A 197 -48.03 10.79 -11.03
C TYR A 197 -49.23 11.23 -10.18
N THR A 198 -48.98 12.15 -9.26
CA THR A 198 -50.04 12.91 -8.59
C THR A 198 -49.82 14.38 -8.87
N GLY A 199 -50.73 14.93 -9.68
CA GLY A 199 -50.75 16.33 -10.07
C GLY A 199 -51.72 17.17 -9.25
N ASN A 200 -51.89 18.42 -9.67
CA ASN A 200 -52.83 19.36 -9.07
C ASN A 200 -54.18 19.29 -9.77
N LEU A 201 -55.26 19.71 -9.10
CA LEU A 201 -56.57 19.85 -9.76
C LEU A 201 -56.45 20.66 -11.06
N PRO A 202 -57.16 20.27 -12.14
CA PRO A 202 -57.06 20.95 -13.44
C PRO A 202 -57.32 22.47 -13.38
N ILE A 203 -58.18 22.92 -12.47
CA ILE A 203 -58.48 24.34 -12.27
C ILE A 203 -57.26 25.14 -11.79
N TYR A 204 -56.36 24.52 -11.02
CA TYR A 204 -55.13 25.17 -10.57
C TYR A 204 -54.06 25.15 -11.64
N MET A 205 -53.91 24.00 -12.33
CA MET A 205 -52.92 23.85 -13.39
C MET A 205 -53.15 24.84 -14.55
N THR A 206 -54.40 25.14 -14.87
CA THR A 206 -54.76 26.11 -15.93
C THR A 206 -54.62 27.58 -15.53
N ASN A 207 -54.54 27.89 -14.22
CA ASN A 207 -54.43 29.27 -13.72
C ASN A 207 -53.04 29.62 -13.16
N ALA A 208 -52.19 28.63 -12.86
CA ALA A 208 -50.80 28.85 -12.47
C ALA A 208 -49.92 29.23 -13.67
N ALA A 209 -48.78 29.88 -13.41
CA ALA A 209 -47.84 30.29 -14.46
C ALA A 209 -47.01 29.10 -15.00
N ALA A 210 -46.67 28.16 -14.13
CA ALA A 210 -45.93 26.94 -14.48
C ALA A 210 -46.15 25.87 -13.40
N ALA A 211 -45.61 24.67 -13.64
CA ALA A 211 -45.51 23.63 -12.63
C ALA A 211 -44.25 22.80 -12.85
N GLY A 212 -43.65 22.29 -11.78
CA GLY A 212 -42.47 21.43 -11.84
C GLY A 212 -42.50 20.31 -10.82
N HIS A 213 -41.80 19.22 -11.10
CA HIS A 213 -41.75 18.06 -10.21
C HIS A 213 -40.77 18.26 -9.06
N PHE A 214 -41.01 17.68 -7.89
CA PHE A 214 -40.06 17.69 -6.77
C PHE A 214 -39.49 16.32 -6.42
N ASN A 215 -39.49 15.37 -7.37
CA ASN A 215 -38.84 14.06 -7.22
C ASN A 215 -37.33 14.19 -6.99
N PRO A 216 -36.81 13.87 -5.78
CA PRO A 216 -35.38 13.85 -5.57
C PRO A 216 -34.78 12.58 -6.15
N ARG A 217 -33.49 12.63 -6.50
CA ARG A 217 -32.71 11.42 -6.71
C ARG A 217 -31.83 11.17 -5.50
N VAL A 218 -32.00 9.99 -4.93
CA VAL A 218 -31.25 9.56 -3.75
C VAL A 218 -30.11 8.65 -4.23
N ASP A 219 -28.89 8.95 -3.79
CA ASP A 219 -27.75 8.07 -4.06
C ASP A 219 -27.88 6.77 -3.24
N PHE A 220 -27.04 5.76 -3.52
CA PHE A 220 -27.13 4.44 -2.88
C PHE A 220 -27.01 4.48 -1.34
N ASP A 221 -26.41 5.54 -0.79
CA ASP A 221 -26.21 5.77 0.65
C ASP A 221 -27.37 6.54 1.31
N GLY A 222 -28.46 6.80 0.58
CA GLY A 222 -29.61 7.52 1.11
C GLY A 222 -29.47 9.04 1.10
N VAL A 223 -28.36 9.59 0.59
CA VAL A 223 -28.08 11.03 0.59
C VAL A 223 -28.53 11.68 -0.73
N SER A 224 -29.21 12.81 -0.63
CA SER A 224 -29.59 13.63 -1.79
C SER A 224 -28.44 14.56 -2.17
N ARG A 225 -27.74 14.27 -3.28
CA ARG A 225 -26.69 15.14 -3.84
C ARG A 225 -27.11 15.83 -5.13
N ARG A 226 -28.16 15.33 -5.77
CA ARG A 226 -28.60 15.76 -7.10
C ARG A 226 -30.11 15.67 -7.25
N VAL A 227 -30.66 16.49 -8.13
CA VAL A 227 -32.07 16.48 -8.52
C VAL A 227 -32.15 16.37 -10.04
N PRO A 228 -32.99 15.48 -10.61
CA PRO A 228 -33.29 15.47 -12.04
C PRO A 228 -33.81 16.84 -12.45
N MET A 229 -33.14 17.52 -13.37
CA MET A 229 -33.63 18.81 -13.87
C MET A 229 -34.77 18.61 -14.86
N ILE A 230 -34.70 17.50 -15.59
CA ILE A 230 -35.77 16.95 -16.41
C ILE A 230 -35.90 15.45 -16.13
N LEU A 231 -37.11 14.93 -16.24
CA LEU A 231 -37.40 13.50 -16.18
C LEU A 231 -38.29 13.08 -17.34
N GLU A 232 -38.24 11.80 -17.69
CA GLU A 232 -39.01 11.21 -18.78
C GLU A 232 -40.28 10.55 -18.24
N PHE A 233 -41.42 10.83 -18.86
CA PHE A 233 -42.67 10.13 -18.62
C PHE A 233 -43.47 9.98 -19.91
N ASP A 234 -43.89 8.76 -20.23
CA ASP A 234 -44.56 8.41 -21.49
C ASP A 234 -43.80 8.94 -22.74
N GLY A 235 -42.47 9.01 -22.69
CA GLY A 235 -41.58 9.49 -23.75
C GLY A 235 -41.43 11.01 -23.87
N ALA A 236 -42.16 11.79 -23.08
CA ALA A 236 -42.06 13.25 -23.00
C ALA A 236 -41.30 13.68 -21.75
N TYR A 237 -40.83 14.94 -21.70
CA TYR A 237 -39.95 15.38 -20.61
C TYR A 237 -40.54 16.53 -19.80
N TYR A 238 -40.37 16.43 -18.50
CA TYR A 238 -40.98 17.31 -17.51
C TYR A 238 -39.89 17.88 -16.60
N GLU A 239 -39.99 19.16 -16.27
CA GLU A 239 -38.98 19.89 -15.50
C GLU A 239 -39.20 19.84 -13.98
N SER A 240 -38.12 20.02 -13.23
CA SER A 240 -38.17 20.15 -11.77
C SER A 240 -38.82 21.46 -11.32
N LEU A 241 -39.34 21.48 -10.09
CA LEU A 241 -39.92 22.67 -9.44
C LEU A 241 -38.93 23.84 -9.44
N SER A 242 -37.67 23.56 -9.08
CA SER A 242 -36.61 24.57 -9.09
C SER A 242 -36.34 25.13 -10.49
N LEU A 243 -36.34 24.27 -11.52
CA LEU A 243 -36.13 24.69 -12.90
C LEU A 243 -37.30 25.54 -13.41
N ALA A 244 -38.54 25.11 -13.16
CA ALA A 244 -39.75 25.85 -13.50
C ALA A 244 -39.75 27.24 -12.84
N MET A 245 -39.40 27.34 -11.55
CA MET A 245 -39.31 28.63 -10.85
C MET A 245 -38.24 29.55 -11.45
N VAL A 246 -37.05 29.04 -11.75
CA VAL A 246 -35.99 29.83 -12.40
C VAL A 246 -36.44 30.29 -13.79
N ARG A 247 -37.06 29.42 -14.59
CA ARG A 247 -37.64 29.79 -15.89
C ARG A 247 -38.67 30.89 -15.76
N THR A 248 -39.57 30.83 -14.77
CA THR A 248 -40.57 31.88 -14.53
C THR A 248 -39.89 33.20 -14.11
N VAL A 249 -38.86 33.17 -13.26
CA VAL A 249 -38.08 34.38 -12.90
C VAL A 249 -37.42 35.01 -14.13
N VAL A 250 -36.76 34.20 -14.97
CA VAL A 250 -36.14 34.68 -16.20
C VAL A 250 -37.20 35.21 -17.17
N GLY A 251 -38.32 34.51 -17.30
CA GLY A 251 -39.42 34.88 -18.18
C GLY A 251 -40.10 36.19 -17.80
N MET A 252 -40.26 36.45 -16.50
CA MET A 252 -40.77 37.74 -16.02
C MET A 252 -39.86 38.91 -16.42
N ARG A 253 -38.54 38.72 -16.42
CA ARG A 253 -37.59 39.75 -16.85
C ARG A 253 -37.57 39.92 -18.36
N ALA A 254 -37.75 38.83 -19.11
CA ALA A 254 -37.67 38.82 -20.58
C ALA A 254 -39.03 39.07 -21.28
N GLY A 255 -40.14 39.09 -20.55
CA GLY A 255 -41.49 39.23 -21.11
C GLY A 255 -42.07 37.98 -21.79
N LYS A 256 -41.32 36.86 -21.80
CA LYS A 256 -41.75 35.57 -22.35
C LYS A 256 -41.08 34.43 -21.58
N LEU A 257 -41.82 33.37 -21.28
CA LEU A 257 -41.27 32.17 -20.65
C LEU A 257 -40.23 31.50 -21.59
N PRO A 258 -38.95 31.39 -21.18
CA PRO A 258 -37.94 30.76 -22.02
C PRO A 258 -38.18 29.26 -22.17
N GLY A 259 -37.87 28.71 -23.34
CA GLY A 259 -37.79 27.25 -23.53
C GLY A 259 -36.63 26.65 -22.75
N VAL A 260 -36.63 25.33 -22.61
CA VAL A 260 -35.46 24.57 -22.15
C VAL A 260 -34.79 24.01 -23.39
N GLU A 261 -33.52 24.34 -23.62
CA GLU A 261 -32.77 23.86 -24.78
C GLU A 261 -31.69 22.88 -24.30
N PRO A 262 -31.75 21.60 -24.72
CA PRO A 262 -30.70 20.64 -24.40
C PRO A 262 -29.37 21.00 -25.07
N GLY A 263 -28.30 21.02 -24.28
CA GLY A 263 -26.95 21.31 -24.70
C GLY A 263 -26.09 20.06 -24.83
N PHE A 264 -25.34 19.98 -25.93
CA PHE A 264 -24.47 18.85 -26.25
C PHE A 264 -23.05 19.34 -26.55
N PRO A 265 -22.00 18.54 -26.24
CA PRO A 265 -20.65 18.89 -26.61
C PRO A 265 -20.45 18.90 -28.13
N PRO A 266 -19.42 19.59 -28.64
CA PRO A 266 -19.15 19.66 -30.08
C PRO A 266 -18.84 18.28 -30.68
N ASP A 267 -19.45 17.96 -31.84
CA ASP A 267 -19.41 16.64 -32.52
C ASP A 267 -18.02 16.14 -32.97
N ARG A 268 -16.94 16.90 -32.74
CA ARG A 268 -15.65 16.66 -33.41
C ARG A 268 -14.88 15.39 -32.98
N PHE A 269 -15.23 14.73 -31.87
CA PHE A 269 -14.42 13.61 -31.33
C PHE A 269 -15.19 12.48 -30.60
N ILE A 270 -16.53 12.42 -30.65
CA ILE A 270 -17.30 11.63 -29.68
C ILE A 270 -18.04 10.44 -30.34
N HIS A 271 -17.89 9.25 -29.74
CA HIS A 271 -18.54 7.99 -30.17
C HIS A 271 -20.06 8.02 -29.96
N ARG A 272 -20.83 7.25 -30.74
CA ARG A 272 -22.31 7.14 -30.67
C ARG A 272 -22.88 6.68 -29.31
N SER A 273 -22.04 6.16 -28.42
CA SER A 273 -22.44 5.66 -27.10
C SER A 273 -22.49 6.74 -26.02
N TYR A 274 -22.04 7.96 -26.33
CA TYR A 274 -22.02 9.09 -25.40
C TYR A 274 -23.44 9.65 -25.19
N SER A 275 -23.85 9.79 -23.93
CA SER A 275 -25.17 10.29 -23.54
C SER A 275 -25.43 11.71 -24.06
N GLY A 276 -24.40 12.53 -24.24
CA GLY A 276 -24.47 13.78 -24.98
C GLY A 276 -25.00 14.96 -24.19
N LEU A 277 -25.98 14.79 -23.32
CA LEU A 277 -26.57 15.91 -22.59
C LEU A 277 -25.62 16.38 -21.47
N GLU A 278 -25.08 17.58 -21.59
CA GLU A 278 -24.14 18.15 -20.60
C GLU A 278 -24.71 19.36 -19.87
N TRP A 279 -25.64 20.09 -20.49
CA TRP A 279 -26.33 21.21 -19.85
C TRP A 279 -27.74 21.41 -20.41
N LEU A 280 -28.56 22.12 -19.65
CA LEU A 280 -29.82 22.68 -20.09
C LEU A 280 -29.68 24.20 -20.15
N LYS A 281 -30.03 24.79 -21.29
CA LYS A 281 -30.01 26.24 -21.46
C LYS A 281 -31.41 26.81 -21.24
N VAL A 282 -31.50 27.83 -20.41
CA VAL A 282 -32.73 28.55 -20.05
C VAL A 282 -32.48 30.04 -20.18
N GLY A 283 -32.84 30.60 -21.34
CA GLY A 283 -32.52 31.99 -21.66
C GLY A 283 -30.99 32.23 -21.58
N PRO A 284 -30.50 33.12 -20.70
CA PRO A 284 -29.07 33.37 -20.52
C PRO A 284 -28.38 32.36 -19.58
N LEU A 285 -29.12 31.50 -18.89
CA LEU A 285 -28.59 30.59 -17.88
C LEU A 285 -28.20 29.24 -18.50
N THR A 286 -27.07 28.70 -18.05
CA THR A 286 -26.61 27.35 -18.38
C THR A 286 -26.64 26.52 -17.11
N ILE A 287 -27.34 25.39 -17.15
CA ILE A 287 -27.56 24.52 -15.99
C ILE A 287 -26.88 23.19 -16.28
N PRO A 288 -25.71 22.91 -15.68
CA PRO A 288 -25.01 21.67 -15.95
C PRO A 288 -25.79 20.47 -15.42
N VAL A 289 -25.79 19.38 -16.18
CA VAL A 289 -26.40 18.12 -15.78
C VAL A 289 -25.44 16.96 -15.99
N ASP A 290 -25.63 15.89 -15.22
CA ASP A 290 -24.90 14.65 -15.33
C ASP A 290 -25.49 13.74 -16.43
N GLU A 291 -24.94 12.54 -16.58
CA GLU A 291 -25.35 11.53 -17.56
C GLU A 291 -26.83 11.10 -17.50
N THR A 292 -27.54 11.54 -16.46
CA THR A 292 -28.95 11.25 -16.20
C THR A 292 -29.84 12.49 -16.14
N ALA A 293 -29.36 13.59 -16.71
CA ALA A 293 -30.04 14.89 -16.69
C ALA A 293 -30.29 15.45 -15.28
N SER A 294 -29.49 15.02 -14.28
CA SER A 294 -29.57 15.51 -12.91
C SER A 294 -28.51 16.59 -12.65
N ALA A 295 -28.86 17.63 -11.91
CA ALA A 295 -27.91 18.66 -11.51
C ALA A 295 -27.51 18.48 -10.04
N PHE A 296 -26.23 18.70 -9.73
CA PHE A 296 -25.72 18.67 -8.36
C PHE A 296 -26.25 19.85 -7.56
N ILE A 297 -26.69 19.58 -6.33
CA ILE A 297 -27.24 20.60 -5.44
C ILE A 297 -26.08 21.40 -4.83
N PRO A 298 -25.96 22.72 -5.08
CA PRO A 298 -24.90 23.53 -4.54
C PRO A 298 -25.28 24.00 -3.13
N TYR A 299 -25.29 23.06 -2.19
CA TYR A 299 -25.59 23.35 -0.78
C TYR A 299 -24.71 24.49 -0.28
N ARG A 300 -25.34 25.57 0.19
CA ARG A 300 -24.61 26.75 0.67
C ARG A 300 -24.27 26.72 2.16
N GLY A 301 -24.94 25.88 2.93
CA GLY A 301 -24.77 25.79 4.37
C GLY A 301 -25.66 24.72 4.99
N ASP A 302 -25.67 24.70 6.32
CA ASP A 302 -26.59 23.86 7.10
C ASP A 302 -28.04 24.32 6.91
N LYS A 303 -28.99 23.64 7.58
CA LYS A 303 -30.39 24.08 7.62
C LYS A 303 -30.53 25.54 8.06
N PHE A 304 -31.58 26.21 7.59
CA PHE A 304 -31.83 27.64 7.77
C PHE A 304 -30.81 28.54 7.04
N SER A 305 -30.35 28.11 5.87
CA SER A 305 -29.53 28.94 4.97
C SER A 305 -30.34 29.97 4.16
N PHE A 306 -31.64 30.06 4.45
CA PHE A 306 -32.60 30.99 3.86
C PHE A 306 -33.47 31.57 4.98
N PRO A 307 -34.01 32.79 4.86
CA PRO A 307 -34.96 33.34 5.82
C PRO A 307 -36.25 32.51 5.86
N TYR A 308 -36.69 32.16 7.07
CA TYR A 308 -37.96 31.49 7.33
C TYR A 308 -38.98 32.47 7.90
N ILE A 309 -40.20 32.45 7.36
CA ILE A 309 -41.31 33.26 7.83
C ILE A 309 -42.53 32.35 7.97
N SER A 310 -43.08 32.27 9.19
CA SER A 310 -44.31 31.54 9.47
C SER A 310 -45.46 32.06 8.62
N LEU A 311 -46.20 31.16 7.96
CA LEU A 311 -47.38 31.54 7.19
C LEU A 311 -48.46 32.21 8.04
N ALA A 312 -48.59 31.86 9.33
CA ALA A 312 -49.47 32.59 10.25
C ALA A 312 -49.14 34.08 10.34
N ASP A 313 -47.87 34.47 10.30
CA ASP A 313 -47.49 35.87 10.36
C ASP A 313 -47.83 36.62 9.05
N VAL A 314 -47.76 35.93 7.91
CA VAL A 314 -48.18 36.51 6.61
C VAL A 314 -49.69 36.70 6.60
N VAL A 315 -50.46 35.66 6.97
CA VAL A 315 -51.93 35.70 6.99
C VAL A 315 -52.45 36.73 7.99
N LYS A 316 -51.82 36.88 9.16
CA LYS A 316 -52.23 37.84 10.21
C LYS A 316 -51.58 39.21 10.09
N ASP A 317 -50.95 39.52 8.96
CA ASP A 317 -50.38 40.84 8.65
C ASP A 317 -49.30 41.33 9.64
N ARG A 318 -48.51 40.39 10.18
CA ARG A 318 -47.42 40.65 11.14
C ARG A 318 -46.04 40.79 10.48
N VAL A 319 -45.93 40.53 9.18
CA VAL A 319 -44.69 40.62 8.40
C VAL A 319 -44.51 42.02 7.85
N LYS A 320 -43.27 42.55 7.87
CA LYS A 320 -42.96 43.84 7.26
C LYS A 320 -42.84 43.67 5.73
N PRO A 321 -43.40 44.57 4.90
CA PRO A 321 -43.32 44.43 3.44
C PRO A 321 -41.91 44.26 2.87
N GLU A 322 -40.92 44.92 3.47
CA GLU A 322 -39.50 44.82 3.09
C GLU A 322 -38.94 43.39 3.19
N GLN A 323 -39.53 42.53 4.03
CA GLN A 323 -39.08 41.15 4.20
C GLN A 323 -39.48 40.24 3.04
N LEU A 324 -40.46 40.64 2.21
CA LEU A 324 -41.02 39.83 1.12
C LEU A 324 -40.93 40.52 -0.25
N LYS A 325 -40.87 41.85 -0.30
CA LYS A 325 -40.89 42.61 -1.56
C LYS A 325 -39.77 42.16 -2.51
N GLY A 326 -40.15 41.76 -3.72
CA GLY A 326 -39.23 41.35 -4.78
C GLY A 326 -38.54 40.00 -4.56
N LYS A 327 -38.90 39.24 -3.51
CA LYS A 327 -38.29 37.95 -3.20
C LYS A 327 -38.94 36.78 -3.94
N ILE A 328 -38.22 35.68 -4.03
CA ILE A 328 -38.72 34.38 -4.48
C ILE A 328 -39.18 33.62 -3.24
N ALA A 329 -40.47 33.36 -3.11
CA ALA A 329 -41.03 32.58 -2.01
C ALA A 329 -41.16 31.10 -2.37
N LEU A 330 -40.77 30.23 -1.45
CA LEU A 330 -41.09 28.80 -1.45
C LEU A 330 -42.02 28.51 -0.28
N ILE A 331 -43.18 27.92 -0.55
CA ILE A 331 -44.08 27.43 0.50
C ILE A 331 -43.78 25.96 0.73
N GLY A 332 -43.38 25.62 1.95
CA GLY A 332 -43.07 24.25 2.39
C GLY A 332 -43.40 24.07 3.87
N ALA A 333 -43.39 22.84 4.35
CA ALA A 333 -43.71 22.53 5.75
C ALA A 333 -42.46 22.14 6.55
N THR A 334 -42.30 22.73 7.74
CA THR A 334 -41.35 22.25 8.75
C THR A 334 -41.98 21.63 9.98
N ALA A 335 -43.30 21.74 10.14
CA ALA A 335 -44.00 21.11 11.25
C ALA A 335 -43.80 19.59 11.28
N PRO A 336 -43.48 18.99 12.45
CA PRO A 336 -43.39 17.53 12.60
C PRO A 336 -44.63 16.81 12.05
N GLY A 337 -44.40 15.73 11.29
CA GLY A 337 -45.47 14.97 10.61
C GLY A 337 -45.90 15.51 9.24
N LEU A 338 -45.52 16.74 8.90
CA LEU A 338 -45.66 17.34 7.56
C LEU A 338 -44.32 17.60 6.87
N LEU A 339 -43.24 17.69 7.66
CA LEU A 339 -41.88 17.97 7.20
C LEU A 339 -41.34 16.86 6.30
N ASP A 340 -40.98 17.21 5.06
CA ASP A 340 -40.17 16.35 4.18
C ASP A 340 -38.70 16.41 4.61
N LEU A 341 -38.24 15.41 5.37
CA LEU A 341 -36.85 15.31 5.82
C LEU A 341 -36.00 14.51 4.84
N ARG A 342 -34.86 15.09 4.46
CA ARG A 342 -33.87 14.44 3.62
C ARG A 342 -32.52 14.36 4.31
N SER A 343 -31.77 13.31 4.00
CA SER A 343 -30.34 13.22 4.33
C SER A 343 -29.56 13.94 3.23
N THR A 344 -28.68 14.86 3.61
CA THR A 344 -27.89 15.67 2.69
C THR A 344 -26.41 15.65 3.11
N PRO A 345 -25.48 16.06 2.23
CA PRO A 345 -24.06 16.16 2.58
C PRO A 345 -23.75 17.06 3.78
N VAL A 346 -24.65 18.00 4.10
CA VAL A 346 -24.47 18.98 5.18
C VAL A 346 -25.11 18.53 6.49
N ASN A 347 -26.32 17.94 6.46
CA ASN A 347 -27.00 17.41 7.64
C ASN A 347 -27.82 16.15 7.29
N SER A 348 -27.90 15.18 8.21
CA SER A 348 -28.73 13.98 8.06
C SER A 348 -30.25 14.25 8.16
N VAL A 349 -30.62 15.41 8.70
CA VAL A 349 -32.01 15.87 8.88
C VAL A 349 -32.10 17.29 8.31
N TYR A 350 -32.48 17.38 7.04
CA TYR A 350 -32.51 18.63 6.27
C TYR A 350 -33.90 18.85 5.64
N PRO A 351 -34.48 20.07 5.71
CA PRO A 351 -35.77 20.35 5.07
C PRO A 351 -35.73 20.22 3.54
N GLY A 352 -36.63 19.44 2.96
CA GLY A 352 -36.73 19.20 1.51
C GLY A 352 -36.87 20.50 0.70
N VAL A 353 -37.68 21.44 1.19
CA VAL A 353 -37.88 22.76 0.56
C VAL A 353 -36.57 23.55 0.40
N GLU A 354 -35.58 23.37 1.29
CA GLU A 354 -34.28 24.04 1.15
C GLU A 354 -33.45 23.46 0.00
N ILE A 355 -33.66 22.21 -0.42
CA ILE A 355 -33.02 21.66 -1.62
C ILE A 355 -33.42 22.50 -2.84
N HIS A 356 -34.71 22.83 -2.95
CA HIS A 356 -35.21 23.69 -4.02
C HIS A 356 -34.62 25.10 -3.95
N ALA A 357 -34.52 25.68 -2.76
CA ALA A 357 -33.92 27.00 -2.54
C ALA A 357 -32.43 27.03 -2.94
N ASN A 358 -31.65 26.00 -2.58
CA ASN A 358 -30.25 25.86 -2.98
C ASN A 358 -30.09 25.75 -4.50
N LEU A 359 -30.93 24.95 -5.16
CA LEU A 359 -30.92 24.81 -6.62
C LEU A 359 -31.27 26.12 -7.33
N ILE A 360 -32.31 26.82 -6.89
CA ILE A 360 -32.70 28.12 -7.47
C ILE A 360 -31.55 29.11 -7.36
N ALA A 361 -30.98 29.26 -6.16
CA ALA A 361 -29.85 30.18 -5.97
C ALA A 361 -28.63 29.77 -6.80
N GLY A 362 -28.29 28.48 -6.82
CA GLY A 362 -27.19 27.95 -7.60
C GLY A 362 -27.31 28.20 -9.10
N MET A 363 -28.51 28.03 -9.64
CA MET A 363 -28.82 28.34 -11.04
C MET A 363 -28.73 29.83 -11.34
N LEU A 364 -29.26 30.68 -10.45
CA LEU A 364 -29.19 32.14 -10.60
C LEU A 364 -27.76 32.68 -10.49
N ASP A 365 -26.93 32.07 -9.63
CA ASP A 365 -25.54 32.45 -9.39
C ASP A 365 -24.56 31.80 -10.39
N GLN A 366 -25.01 30.82 -11.18
CA GLN A 366 -24.18 30.05 -12.12
C GLN A 366 -22.96 29.39 -11.46
N VAL A 367 -23.12 28.91 -10.22
CA VAL A 367 -22.05 28.28 -9.40
C VAL A 367 -22.18 26.76 -9.30
N MET A 368 -23.09 26.16 -10.06
CA MET A 368 -23.36 24.72 -10.01
C MET A 368 -22.14 23.91 -10.47
N LYS A 369 -21.84 22.84 -9.73
CA LYS A 369 -20.77 21.91 -10.09
C LYS A 369 -21.25 20.93 -11.15
N GLN A 370 -20.35 20.53 -12.04
CA GLN A 370 -20.64 19.69 -13.19
C GLN A 370 -19.78 18.42 -13.20
N LYS A 371 -20.36 17.33 -13.72
CA LYS A 371 -19.63 16.09 -14.03
C LYS A 371 -19.94 15.67 -15.47
N PRO A 372 -19.31 16.31 -16.47
CA PRO A 372 -19.54 15.98 -17.86
C PRO A 372 -19.16 14.52 -18.16
N SER A 373 -19.82 13.89 -19.12
CA SER A 373 -19.59 12.46 -19.38
C SER A 373 -18.17 12.14 -19.87
N TYR A 374 -17.41 13.11 -20.41
CA TYR A 374 -15.99 12.90 -20.76
C TYR A 374 -15.08 12.69 -19.54
N ILE A 375 -15.53 13.05 -18.33
CA ILE A 375 -14.76 12.85 -17.08
C ILE A 375 -14.50 11.37 -16.83
N LEU A 376 -15.40 10.49 -17.26
CA LEU A 376 -15.15 9.05 -17.25
C LEU A 376 -13.86 8.68 -18.00
N GLY A 377 -13.68 9.21 -19.22
CA GLY A 377 -12.48 8.98 -20.02
C GLY A 377 -11.23 9.62 -19.40
N ALA A 378 -11.37 10.81 -18.81
CA ALA A 378 -10.28 11.46 -18.09
C ALA A 378 -9.84 10.67 -16.85
N GLU A 379 -10.78 10.12 -16.08
CA GLU A 379 -10.51 9.26 -14.93
C GLU A 379 -9.79 7.97 -15.35
N VAL A 380 -10.28 7.28 -16.39
CA VAL A 380 -9.62 6.08 -16.92
C VAL A 380 -8.22 6.39 -17.41
N LEU A 381 -8.02 7.50 -18.13
CA LEU A 381 -6.71 7.91 -18.62
C LEU A 381 -5.75 8.22 -17.46
N LEU A 382 -6.24 8.90 -16.41
CA LEU A 382 -5.47 9.19 -15.21
C LEU A 382 -5.04 7.90 -14.49
N LEU A 383 -5.94 6.93 -14.35
CA LEU A 383 -5.66 5.62 -13.75
C LEU A 383 -4.64 4.84 -14.58
N VAL A 384 -4.77 4.82 -15.92
CA VAL A 384 -3.84 4.12 -16.80
C VAL A 384 -2.45 4.77 -16.77
N ILE A 385 -2.36 6.08 -16.96
CA ILE A 385 -1.07 6.79 -16.98
C ILE A 385 -0.41 6.68 -15.60
N GLY A 386 -1.14 7.04 -14.52
CA GLY A 386 -0.62 6.98 -13.16
C GLY A 386 -0.24 5.55 -12.75
N GLY A 387 -1.08 4.57 -13.10
CA GLY A 387 -0.86 3.16 -12.79
C GLY A 387 0.34 2.57 -13.52
N VAL A 388 0.50 2.83 -14.82
CA VAL A 388 1.67 2.39 -15.60
C VAL A 388 2.95 3.07 -15.08
N VAL A 389 2.92 4.39 -14.91
CA VAL A 389 4.08 5.15 -14.41
C VAL A 389 4.53 4.61 -13.06
N LEU A 390 3.62 4.47 -12.08
CA LEU A 390 4.00 3.97 -10.75
C LEU A 390 4.38 2.49 -10.75
N SER A 391 3.72 1.65 -11.56
CA SER A 391 4.05 0.22 -11.65
C SER A 391 5.44 -0.02 -12.22
N VAL A 392 5.91 0.84 -13.12
CA VAL A 392 7.26 0.76 -13.71
C VAL A 392 8.30 1.49 -12.84
N LEU A 393 7.98 2.70 -12.37
CA LEU A 393 8.91 3.57 -11.66
C LEU A 393 9.22 3.07 -10.24
N ILE A 394 8.22 2.67 -9.46
CA ILE A 394 8.42 2.28 -8.04
C ILE A 394 9.43 1.12 -7.89
N PRO A 395 9.35 0.01 -8.65
CA PRO A 395 10.33 -1.08 -8.54
C PRO A 395 11.76 -0.69 -8.85
N MET A 396 11.97 0.40 -9.60
CA MET A 396 13.29 0.86 -10.06
C MET A 396 13.96 1.84 -9.09
N LEU A 397 13.22 2.32 -8.08
CA LEU A 397 13.71 3.29 -7.11
C LEU A 397 14.03 2.60 -5.78
N SER A 398 14.99 3.17 -5.04
CA SER A 398 15.18 2.83 -3.61
C SER A 398 13.93 3.18 -2.81
N ALA A 399 13.72 2.56 -1.64
CA ALA A 399 12.53 2.78 -0.81
C ALA A 399 12.24 4.27 -0.49
N LEU A 400 13.28 5.07 -0.23
CA LEU A 400 13.14 6.52 0.02
C LEU A 400 12.57 7.24 -1.21
N TRP A 401 13.24 7.09 -2.36
CA TRP A 401 12.81 7.72 -3.62
C TRP A 401 11.45 7.19 -4.11
N ALA A 402 11.15 5.92 -3.91
CA ALA A 402 9.83 5.34 -4.20
C ALA A 402 8.73 5.99 -3.34
N THR A 403 9.00 6.24 -2.05
CA THR A 403 8.08 6.92 -1.15
C THR A 403 7.87 8.38 -1.56
N ILE A 404 8.94 9.10 -1.89
CA ILE A 404 8.87 10.48 -2.39
C ILE A 404 8.04 10.53 -3.68
N ALA A 405 8.29 9.63 -4.64
CA ALA A 405 7.55 9.57 -5.89
C ALA A 405 6.06 9.29 -5.69
N ALA A 406 5.70 8.37 -4.78
CA ALA A 406 4.32 8.06 -4.46
C ALA A 406 3.59 9.24 -3.80
N VAL A 407 4.23 9.91 -2.82
CA VAL A 407 3.66 11.10 -2.16
C VAL A 407 3.52 12.27 -3.13
N ALA A 408 4.54 12.50 -3.98
CA ALA A 408 4.47 13.54 -5.01
C ALA A 408 3.36 13.28 -6.03
N GLY A 409 3.20 12.02 -6.48
CA GLY A 409 2.11 11.62 -7.37
C GLY A 409 0.73 11.83 -6.75
N LEU A 410 0.57 11.43 -5.48
CA LEU A 410 -0.68 11.65 -4.73
C LEU A 410 -0.98 13.15 -4.56
N GLY A 411 0.03 13.94 -4.22
CA GLY A 411 -0.07 15.39 -4.11
C GLY A 411 -0.46 16.06 -5.42
N LEU A 412 0.14 15.63 -6.54
CA LEU A 412 -0.17 16.14 -7.88
C LEU A 412 -1.62 15.84 -8.29
N VAL A 413 -2.08 14.61 -8.09
CA VAL A 413 -3.46 14.23 -8.42
C VAL A 413 -4.46 14.96 -7.54
N SER A 414 -4.17 15.10 -6.24
CA SER A 414 -5.03 15.86 -5.32
C SER A 414 -5.07 17.35 -5.68
N ALA A 415 -3.94 17.94 -6.08
CA ALA A 415 -3.87 19.33 -6.52
C ALA A 415 -4.65 19.55 -7.83
N LEU A 416 -4.56 18.62 -8.78
CA LEU A 416 -5.36 18.64 -10.01
C LEU A 416 -6.86 18.60 -9.69
N ASP A 417 -7.28 17.67 -8.83
CA ASP A 417 -8.68 17.54 -8.40
C ASP A 417 -9.21 18.82 -7.74
N ILE A 418 -8.44 19.40 -6.81
CA ILE A 418 -8.79 20.67 -6.15
C ILE A 418 -8.87 21.81 -7.17
N GLY A 419 -7.96 21.86 -8.14
CA GLY A 419 -7.96 22.84 -9.22
C GLY A 419 -9.21 22.74 -10.09
N LEU A 420 -9.58 21.52 -10.51
CA LEU A 420 -10.81 21.26 -11.28
C LEU A 420 -12.07 21.64 -10.49
N TRP A 421 -12.12 21.32 -9.20
CA TRP A 421 -13.24 21.67 -8.34
C TRP A 421 -13.41 23.19 -8.18
N SER A 422 -12.32 23.89 -7.87
CA SER A 422 -12.35 25.31 -7.49
C SER A 422 -12.44 26.26 -8.67
N GLN A 423 -11.71 25.98 -9.76
CA GLN A 423 -11.61 26.88 -10.91
C GLN A 423 -12.54 26.49 -12.05
N ALA A 424 -12.65 25.20 -12.37
CA ALA A 424 -13.45 24.71 -13.49
C ALA A 424 -14.88 24.27 -13.09
N GLY A 425 -15.17 24.21 -11.79
CA GLY A 425 -16.45 23.71 -11.27
C GLY A 425 -16.69 22.23 -11.58
N THR A 426 -15.65 21.47 -11.91
CA THR A 426 -15.75 20.10 -12.42
C THR A 426 -15.47 19.08 -11.30
N ILE A 427 -16.31 18.05 -11.23
CA ILE A 427 -16.20 16.97 -10.25
C ILE A 427 -15.43 15.81 -10.88
N LEU A 428 -14.18 15.60 -10.45
CA LEU A 428 -13.41 14.41 -10.76
C LEU A 428 -13.53 13.41 -9.58
N PRO A 429 -13.82 12.11 -9.84
CA PRO A 429 -13.69 11.05 -8.84
C PRO A 429 -12.21 10.84 -8.47
N LEU A 430 -11.93 10.74 -7.18
CA LEU A 430 -10.56 10.74 -6.65
C LEU A 430 -10.22 9.42 -5.93
N ALA A 431 -11.21 8.74 -5.37
CA ALA A 431 -11.01 7.56 -4.51
C ALA A 431 -10.28 6.43 -5.24
N ALA A 432 -10.69 6.10 -6.47
CA ALA A 432 -10.05 5.05 -7.27
C ALA A 432 -8.55 5.33 -7.49
N SER A 433 -8.21 6.58 -7.82
CA SER A 433 -6.82 6.99 -8.06
C SER A 433 -5.97 6.90 -6.78
N VAL A 434 -6.48 7.42 -5.66
CA VAL A 434 -5.78 7.38 -4.36
C VAL A 434 -5.57 5.94 -3.90
N LEU A 435 -6.63 5.12 -3.93
CA LEU A 435 -6.55 3.73 -3.51
C LEU A 435 -5.62 2.92 -4.40
N MET A 436 -5.63 3.14 -5.72
CA MET A 436 -4.70 2.50 -6.65
C MET A 436 -3.25 2.84 -6.27
N MET A 437 -2.93 4.13 -6.07
CA MET A 437 -1.58 4.56 -5.71
C MET A 437 -1.11 3.96 -4.38
N VAL A 438 -1.96 3.99 -3.35
CA VAL A 438 -1.66 3.41 -2.04
C VAL A 438 -1.46 1.90 -2.14
N THR A 439 -2.31 1.21 -2.91
CA THR A 439 -2.23 -0.25 -3.10
C THR A 439 -0.96 -0.63 -3.86
N LEU A 440 -0.63 0.08 -4.94
CA LEU A 440 0.59 -0.12 -5.71
C LEU A 440 1.84 0.11 -4.86
N TYR A 441 1.88 1.19 -4.06
CA TYR A 441 3.00 1.48 -3.17
C TYR A 441 3.14 0.39 -2.09
N THR A 442 2.05 0.07 -1.40
CA THR A 442 2.05 -0.91 -0.29
C THR A 442 2.46 -2.28 -0.78
N MET A 443 1.91 -2.73 -1.91
CA MET A 443 2.29 -3.99 -2.54
C MET A 443 3.78 -4.01 -2.88
N ASN A 444 4.31 -2.95 -3.50
CA ASN A 444 5.70 -2.92 -3.94
C ASN A 444 6.67 -2.92 -2.76
N MET A 445 6.36 -2.16 -1.70
CA MET A 445 7.15 -2.14 -0.47
C MET A 445 7.10 -3.49 0.25
N ALA A 446 5.93 -4.10 0.35
CA ALA A 446 5.78 -5.43 0.94
C ALA A 446 6.58 -6.48 0.17
N TYR A 447 6.45 -6.51 -1.16
CA TYR A 447 7.23 -7.42 -2.01
C TYR A 447 8.74 -7.18 -1.83
N GLY A 448 9.17 -5.92 -1.84
CA GLY A 448 10.56 -5.52 -1.57
C GLY A 448 11.08 -6.11 -0.27
N TYR A 449 10.40 -5.80 0.82
CA TYR A 449 10.76 -6.25 2.15
C TYR A 449 10.82 -7.77 2.29
N PHE A 450 9.78 -8.49 1.85
CA PHE A 450 9.71 -9.95 2.04
C PHE A 450 10.71 -10.71 1.16
N VAL A 451 10.91 -10.29 -0.09
CA VAL A 451 11.83 -10.98 -1.00
C VAL A 451 13.28 -10.69 -0.64
N GLU A 452 13.61 -9.45 -0.28
CA GLU A 452 14.96 -9.06 0.11
C GLU A 452 15.35 -9.67 1.47
N ALA A 453 14.44 -9.66 2.46
CA ALA A 453 14.69 -10.26 3.76
C ALA A 453 14.87 -11.79 3.67
N ARG A 454 14.10 -12.47 2.80
CA ARG A 454 14.26 -13.92 2.58
C ARG A 454 15.60 -14.25 1.93
N SER A 455 15.99 -13.48 0.91
CA SER A 455 17.27 -13.67 0.21
C SER A 455 18.45 -13.54 1.17
N LYS A 456 18.45 -12.48 2.02
CA LYS A 456 19.52 -12.26 3.01
C LYS A 456 19.60 -13.39 4.04
N ARG A 457 18.48 -13.84 4.61
CA ARG A 457 18.47 -14.94 5.59
C ARG A 457 18.96 -16.25 5.00
N GLN A 458 18.49 -16.63 3.81
CA GLN A 458 18.95 -17.85 3.14
C GLN A 458 20.46 -17.83 2.89
N PHE A 459 21.01 -16.67 2.53
CA PHE A 459 22.45 -16.49 2.33
C PHE A 459 23.24 -16.59 3.64
N THR A 460 22.74 -15.98 4.71
CA THR A 460 23.33 -16.07 6.06
C THR A 460 23.29 -17.50 6.61
N ASP A 461 22.18 -18.23 6.44
CA ASP A 461 22.05 -19.61 6.91
C ASP A 461 23.01 -20.56 6.18
N LEU A 462 23.25 -20.31 4.89
CA LEU A 462 24.11 -21.14 4.06
C LEU A 462 25.60 -20.99 4.42
N PHE A 463 26.09 -19.77 4.64
CA PHE A 463 27.51 -19.51 4.91
C PHE A 463 27.87 -19.30 6.38
N GLY A 464 26.91 -18.94 7.24
CA GLY A 464 27.12 -18.66 8.66
C GLY A 464 27.56 -19.86 9.50
N GLN A 465 27.35 -21.08 8.99
CA GLN A 465 27.86 -22.30 9.61
C GLN A 465 29.38 -22.47 9.42
N TYR A 466 29.91 -22.00 8.29
CA TYR A 466 31.31 -22.24 7.89
C TYR A 466 32.22 -21.04 8.17
N VAL A 467 31.68 -19.82 8.09
CA VAL A 467 32.44 -18.57 8.04
C VAL A 467 32.01 -17.65 9.19
N PRO A 468 32.92 -16.85 9.80
CA PRO A 468 32.57 -15.83 10.79
C PRO A 468 31.46 -14.85 10.34
N PRO A 469 30.61 -14.34 11.25
CA PRO A 469 29.51 -13.41 10.92
C PRO A 469 29.95 -12.19 10.11
N GLU A 470 31.10 -11.60 10.46
CA GLU A 470 31.65 -10.42 9.79
C GLU A 470 31.97 -10.66 8.31
N LEU A 471 32.38 -11.87 7.96
CA LEU A 471 32.66 -12.27 6.59
C LEU A 471 31.38 -12.61 5.84
N VAL A 472 30.38 -13.20 6.51
CA VAL A 472 29.05 -13.43 5.93
C VAL A 472 28.39 -12.11 5.53
N ASP A 473 28.51 -11.07 6.36
CA ASP A 473 28.00 -9.74 6.03
C ASP A 473 28.70 -9.12 4.80
N ARG A 474 30.02 -9.30 4.68
CA ARG A 474 30.76 -8.90 3.47
C ARG A 474 30.32 -9.68 2.24
N MET A 475 30.08 -10.97 2.39
CA MET A 475 29.60 -11.82 1.29
C MET A 475 28.18 -11.46 0.86
N ALA A 476 27.32 -11.07 1.81
CA ALA A 476 25.95 -10.63 1.53
C ALA A 476 25.90 -9.27 0.81
N ALA A 477 26.94 -8.45 0.90
CA ALA A 477 27.05 -7.19 0.17
C ALA A 477 27.29 -7.39 -1.34
N ASP A 478 27.90 -8.51 -1.75
CA ASP A 478 28.05 -8.90 -3.16
C ASP A 478 27.85 -10.42 -3.34
N PRO A 479 26.60 -10.91 -3.28
CA PRO A 479 26.31 -12.34 -3.38
C PRO A 479 26.77 -12.96 -4.71
N SER A 480 26.96 -12.16 -5.76
CA SER A 480 27.33 -12.65 -7.09
C SER A 480 28.78 -13.15 -7.14
N LYS A 481 29.65 -12.58 -6.31
CA LYS A 481 31.07 -12.95 -6.20
C LYS A 481 31.29 -14.19 -5.33
N TYR A 482 30.34 -14.49 -4.43
CA TYR A 482 30.46 -15.53 -3.42
C TYR A 482 29.36 -16.58 -3.62
N ASN A 483 29.66 -17.56 -4.48
CA ASN A 483 28.81 -18.73 -4.69
C ASN A 483 29.49 -20.00 -4.15
N MET A 484 28.75 -21.11 -4.17
CA MET A 484 29.25 -22.41 -3.76
C MET A 484 29.87 -23.19 -4.94
N GLU A 485 30.09 -22.58 -6.11
CA GLU A 485 30.58 -23.33 -7.27
C GLU A 485 32.07 -23.72 -7.10
N PRO A 486 32.48 -24.94 -7.54
CA PRO A 486 33.87 -25.37 -7.44
C PRO A 486 34.85 -24.52 -8.27
N LYS A 487 35.69 -23.72 -7.58
CA LYS A 487 36.78 -22.93 -8.18
C LYS A 487 38.16 -23.43 -7.76
N SER A 488 39.18 -23.16 -8.58
CA SER A 488 40.58 -23.35 -8.19
C SER A 488 41.04 -22.13 -7.39
N ALA A 489 41.65 -22.35 -6.22
CA ALA A 489 42.13 -21.28 -5.36
C ALA A 489 43.41 -21.70 -4.63
N GLU A 490 44.28 -20.72 -4.36
CA GLU A 490 45.46 -20.91 -3.53
C GLU A 490 45.04 -20.82 -2.05
N LEU A 491 45.08 -21.94 -1.32
CA LEU A 491 44.62 -22.00 0.07
C LEU A 491 45.72 -22.50 0.99
N THR A 492 45.60 -22.19 2.29
CA THR A 492 46.32 -22.89 3.36
C THR A 492 45.36 -23.80 4.08
N ILE A 493 45.70 -25.09 4.16
CA ILE A 493 44.91 -26.13 4.80
C ILE A 493 45.54 -26.45 6.14
N LEU A 494 44.71 -26.61 7.18
CA LEU A 494 45.09 -27.07 8.51
C LEU A 494 44.33 -28.34 8.85
N PHE A 495 45.05 -29.32 9.34
CA PHE A 495 44.52 -30.46 10.09
C PHE A 495 45.03 -30.40 11.52
N SER A 496 44.16 -30.71 12.48
CA SER A 496 44.52 -30.88 13.88
C SER A 496 43.88 -32.13 14.42
N ASP A 497 44.59 -32.93 15.21
CA ASP A 497 44.05 -34.16 15.83
C ASP A 497 44.51 -34.30 17.28
N VAL A 498 43.73 -34.99 18.12
CA VAL A 498 44.04 -35.17 19.54
C VAL A 498 44.94 -36.39 19.75
N ARG A 499 46.07 -36.17 20.42
CA ARG A 499 47.03 -37.25 20.70
C ARG A 499 46.49 -38.21 21.74
N GLY A 500 46.41 -39.48 21.37
CA GLY A 500 46.00 -40.55 22.28
C GLY A 500 44.51 -40.46 22.64
N PHE A 501 43.69 -39.91 21.76
CA PHE A 501 42.25 -39.73 22.00
C PHE A 501 41.52 -41.01 22.38
N THR A 502 41.87 -42.16 21.81
CA THR A 502 41.31 -43.45 22.21
C THR A 502 41.47 -43.70 23.71
N SER A 503 42.67 -43.50 24.25
CA SER A 503 42.94 -43.66 25.68
C SER A 503 42.20 -42.62 26.54
N ILE A 504 42.00 -41.40 26.02
CA ILE A 504 41.19 -40.37 26.69
C ILE A 504 39.72 -40.79 26.74
N SER A 505 39.19 -41.31 25.63
CA SER A 505 37.79 -41.75 25.53
C SER A 505 37.47 -42.96 26.40
N GLU A 506 38.45 -43.85 26.63
CA GLU A 506 38.31 -44.99 27.54
C GLU A 506 38.38 -44.58 29.02
N ALA A 507 39.03 -43.46 29.33
CA ALA A 507 39.22 -42.97 30.69
C ALA A 507 38.06 -42.10 31.22
N LEU A 508 37.23 -41.53 30.34
CA LEU A 508 36.15 -40.61 30.69
C LEU A 508 34.77 -41.28 30.53
N LYS A 509 33.78 -40.86 31.34
CA LYS A 509 32.39 -41.28 31.12
C LYS A 509 31.81 -40.60 29.87
N PRO A 510 30.77 -41.16 29.21
CA PRO A 510 30.22 -40.59 27.97
C PRO A 510 29.84 -39.10 28.06
N GLU A 511 29.24 -38.66 29.16
CA GLU A 511 28.85 -37.26 29.37
C GLU A 511 30.07 -36.34 29.54
N GLU A 512 31.09 -36.80 30.27
CA GLU A 512 32.35 -36.09 30.49
C GLU A 512 33.16 -36.01 29.20
N LEU A 513 33.20 -37.10 28.42
CA LEU A 513 33.84 -37.15 27.11
C LEU A 513 33.17 -36.18 26.13
N ARG A 514 31.84 -36.13 26.13
CA ARG A 514 31.08 -35.16 25.30
C ARG A 514 31.44 -33.72 25.66
N GLU A 515 31.51 -33.38 26.95
CA GLU A 515 31.89 -32.04 27.40
C GLU A 515 33.36 -31.73 27.08
N TYR A 516 34.26 -32.67 27.31
CA TYR A 516 35.68 -32.57 26.98
C TYR A 516 35.90 -32.25 25.50
N ILE A 517 35.26 -33.02 24.61
CA ILE A 517 35.35 -32.81 23.15
C ILE A 517 34.71 -31.48 22.77
N ASN A 518 33.57 -31.13 23.35
CA ASN A 518 32.89 -29.88 23.02
C ASN A 518 33.72 -28.64 23.44
N ASP A 519 34.30 -28.65 24.64
CA ASP A 519 35.18 -27.57 25.11
C ASP A 519 36.42 -27.44 24.20
N TYR A 520 37.01 -28.57 23.80
CA TYR A 520 38.12 -28.61 22.85
C TYR A 520 37.73 -28.06 21.48
N LEU A 521 36.74 -28.67 20.81
CA LEU A 521 36.32 -28.30 19.46
C LEU A 521 35.85 -26.84 19.43
N THR A 522 35.10 -26.39 20.44
CA THR A 522 34.63 -24.99 20.53
C THR A 522 35.79 -24.01 20.62
N THR A 523 36.78 -24.30 21.48
CA THR A 523 37.95 -23.42 21.66
C THR A 523 38.77 -23.32 20.39
N MET A 524 39.12 -24.46 19.78
CA MET A 524 39.91 -24.49 18.54
C MET A 524 39.17 -23.84 17.38
N SER A 525 37.87 -24.14 17.23
CA SER A 525 37.02 -23.54 16.21
C SER A 525 36.89 -22.02 16.37
N SER A 526 36.85 -21.52 17.60
CA SER A 526 36.83 -20.07 17.87
C SER A 526 38.15 -19.39 17.51
N ILE A 527 39.29 -20.03 17.75
CA ILE A 527 40.61 -19.50 17.33
C ILE A 527 40.65 -19.40 15.79
N ILE A 528 40.30 -20.49 15.11
CA ILE A 528 40.31 -20.57 13.65
C ILE A 528 39.37 -19.51 13.07
N ARG A 529 38.09 -19.49 13.48
CA ARG A 529 37.06 -18.61 12.91
C ARG A 529 37.21 -17.17 13.37
N SER A 530 37.11 -16.94 14.69
CA SER A 530 36.91 -15.61 15.25
C SER A 530 38.20 -14.79 15.26
N LYS A 531 39.34 -15.42 15.59
CA LYS A 531 40.63 -14.70 15.70
C LYS A 531 41.35 -14.61 14.36
N TYR A 532 41.37 -15.70 13.60
CA TYR A 532 42.18 -15.80 12.36
C TYR A 532 41.36 -15.90 11.07
N ARG A 533 40.03 -15.75 11.12
CA ARG A 533 39.17 -15.66 9.93
C ARG A 533 39.25 -16.88 9.01
N GLY A 534 39.55 -18.05 9.57
CA GLY A 534 39.56 -19.32 8.86
C GLY A 534 38.15 -19.87 8.64
N THR A 535 38.01 -20.69 7.60
CA THR A 535 36.79 -21.41 7.26
C THR A 535 36.89 -22.82 7.83
N LEU A 536 35.94 -23.20 8.67
CA LEU A 536 35.83 -24.58 9.15
C LEU A 536 35.20 -25.44 8.07
N ASP A 537 35.88 -26.53 7.71
CA ASP A 537 35.35 -27.49 6.74
C ASP A 537 34.49 -28.53 7.44
N LYS A 538 35.12 -29.35 8.30
CA LYS A 538 34.43 -30.41 9.05
C LYS A 538 35.22 -30.88 10.27
N TYR A 539 34.51 -31.57 11.14
CA TYR A 539 35.08 -32.42 12.18
C TYR A 539 35.14 -33.87 11.70
N ILE A 540 36.23 -34.57 11.98
CA ILE A 540 36.44 -35.99 11.66
C ILE A 540 36.78 -36.69 12.98
N GLY A 541 35.75 -37.04 13.75
CA GLY A 541 35.96 -37.47 15.15
C GLY A 541 36.45 -36.29 16.00
N ASP A 542 37.64 -36.44 16.57
CA ASP A 542 38.40 -35.43 17.30
C ASP A 542 39.30 -34.56 16.42
N ALA A 543 39.40 -34.88 15.12
CA ALA A 543 40.18 -34.08 14.18
C ALA A 543 39.38 -32.89 13.63
N ILE A 544 40.07 -31.76 13.43
CA ILE A 544 39.55 -30.53 12.84
C ILE A 544 40.22 -30.31 11.49
N MET A 545 39.41 -30.10 10.45
CA MET A 545 39.86 -29.63 9.15
C MET A 545 39.38 -28.19 8.92
N ALA A 546 40.32 -27.31 8.60
CA ALA A 546 40.06 -25.91 8.30
C ALA A 546 40.93 -25.39 7.16
N PHE A 547 40.55 -24.27 6.54
CA PHE A 547 41.35 -23.61 5.53
C PHE A 547 41.17 -22.10 5.49
N TRP A 548 42.14 -21.41 4.89
CA TRP A 548 42.14 -19.96 4.66
C TRP A 548 42.27 -19.66 3.17
N GLY A 549 41.68 -18.54 2.74
CA GLY A 549 41.69 -18.06 1.35
C GLY A 549 40.39 -18.32 0.57
N ALA A 550 39.41 -18.99 1.16
CA ALA A 550 38.07 -19.20 0.61
C ALA A 550 37.02 -19.34 1.73
N PRO A 551 35.74 -19.00 1.50
CA PRO A 551 35.18 -18.41 0.28
C PRO A 551 35.59 -16.94 0.07
N VAL A 552 36.06 -16.27 1.12
CA VAL A 552 36.60 -14.92 1.07
C VAL A 552 38.11 -14.99 0.83
N ASP A 553 38.58 -14.26 -0.17
CA ASP A 553 40.00 -14.19 -0.51
C ASP A 553 40.79 -13.59 0.67
N ASP A 554 41.90 -14.22 1.04
CA ASP A 554 42.78 -13.79 2.11
C ASP A 554 44.23 -13.82 1.64
N ALA A 555 44.81 -12.65 1.37
CA ALA A 555 46.21 -12.54 0.93
C ALA A 555 47.22 -12.99 1.99
N GLN A 556 46.80 -13.13 3.25
CA GLN A 556 47.62 -13.60 4.36
C GLN A 556 47.21 -15.02 4.82
N HIS A 557 46.55 -15.79 3.96
CA HIS A 557 46.01 -17.12 4.31
C HIS A 557 47.03 -18.04 5.00
N ALA A 558 48.27 -18.09 4.51
CA ALA A 558 49.34 -18.90 5.10
C ALA A 558 49.76 -18.39 6.50
N ARG A 559 49.88 -17.08 6.66
CA ARG A 559 50.25 -16.46 7.93
C ARG A 559 49.15 -16.68 8.98
N ASN A 560 47.89 -16.45 8.60
CA ASN A 560 46.75 -16.65 9.49
C ASN A 560 46.61 -18.11 9.92
N GLY A 561 46.82 -19.06 9.00
CA GLY A 561 46.86 -20.49 9.35
C GLY A 561 47.97 -20.83 10.35
N VAL A 562 49.20 -20.37 10.11
CA VAL A 562 50.34 -20.63 11.01
C VAL A 562 50.11 -20.05 12.40
N LEU A 563 49.64 -18.81 12.49
CA LEU A 563 49.34 -18.17 13.78
C LEU A 563 48.16 -18.85 14.50
N ALA A 564 47.15 -19.30 13.76
CA ALA A 564 46.08 -20.11 14.33
C ALA A 564 46.63 -21.41 14.93
N GLY A 565 47.51 -22.11 14.20
CA GLY A 565 48.15 -23.33 14.71
C GLY A 565 48.99 -23.09 15.97
N LEU A 566 49.75 -21.99 16.04
CA LEU A 566 50.51 -21.61 17.24
C LEU A 566 49.61 -21.29 18.43
N ASP A 567 48.54 -20.52 18.21
CA ASP A 567 47.58 -20.20 19.28
C ASP A 567 46.77 -21.42 19.71
N MET A 568 46.45 -22.35 18.80
CA MET A 568 45.82 -23.63 19.15
C MET A 568 46.69 -24.43 20.13
N GLN A 569 48.01 -24.45 19.94
CA GLN A 569 48.94 -25.08 20.89
C GLN A 569 48.92 -24.37 22.25
N ARG A 570 48.96 -23.03 22.27
CA ARG A 570 48.92 -22.23 23.49
C ARG A 570 47.61 -22.38 24.27
N GLU A 571 46.47 -22.31 23.59
CA GLU A 571 45.16 -22.46 24.22
C GLU A 571 44.89 -23.90 24.66
N CYS A 572 45.50 -24.89 24.00
CA CYS A 572 45.51 -26.28 24.47
C CYS A 572 46.16 -26.40 25.86
N GLU A 573 47.29 -25.71 26.10
CA GLU A 573 47.91 -25.63 27.43
C GLU A 573 47.01 -24.95 28.46
N ALA A 574 46.31 -23.88 28.08
CA ALA A 574 45.34 -23.21 28.95
C ALA A 574 44.13 -24.10 29.28
N LEU A 575 43.63 -24.88 28.31
CA LEU A 575 42.57 -25.87 28.53
C LEU A 575 43.01 -26.96 29.51
N ASN A 576 44.28 -27.38 29.45
CA ASN A 576 44.80 -28.38 30.37
C ASN A 576 44.73 -27.96 31.84
N ALA A 577 44.88 -26.68 32.15
CA ALA A 577 44.69 -26.20 33.52
C ALA A 577 43.23 -26.39 33.99
N LYS A 578 42.25 -26.17 33.09
CA LYS A 578 40.82 -26.40 33.37
C LYS A 578 40.49 -27.89 33.48
N PHE A 579 41.06 -28.70 32.60
CA PHE A 579 40.87 -30.15 32.59
C PHE A 579 41.47 -30.80 33.84
N ALA A 580 42.67 -30.37 34.26
CA ALA A 580 43.29 -30.80 35.51
C ALA A 580 42.41 -30.48 36.73
N ALA A 581 41.79 -29.30 36.79
CA ALA A 581 40.87 -28.93 37.87
C ALA A 581 39.61 -29.81 37.92
N ARG A 582 39.22 -30.42 36.80
CA ARG A 582 38.12 -31.39 36.70
C ARG A 582 38.57 -32.86 36.86
N GLY A 583 39.86 -33.11 37.05
CA GLY A 583 40.43 -34.46 37.12
C GLY A 583 40.47 -35.19 35.76
N TRP A 584 40.39 -34.45 34.65
CA TRP A 584 40.41 -35.02 33.30
C TRP A 584 41.83 -35.20 32.76
N PRO A 585 42.04 -36.13 31.79
CA PRO A 585 43.32 -36.29 31.12
C PRO A 585 43.81 -35.01 30.44
N THR A 586 45.13 -34.87 30.33
CA THR A 586 45.77 -33.75 29.62
C THR A 586 45.58 -33.89 28.10
N LEU A 587 45.05 -32.84 27.48
CA LEU A 587 44.94 -32.63 26.05
C LEU A 587 46.31 -32.32 25.43
N LYS A 588 46.64 -33.01 24.35
CA LYS A 588 47.74 -32.65 23.45
C LYS A 588 47.25 -32.79 22.02
N ILE A 589 47.64 -31.88 21.14
CA ILE A 589 47.22 -31.89 19.73
C ILE A 589 48.41 -31.91 18.78
N GLY A 590 48.27 -32.63 17.68
CA GLY A 590 49.11 -32.47 16.50
C GLY A 590 48.45 -31.49 15.54
N VAL A 591 49.23 -30.59 14.93
CA VAL A 591 48.72 -29.66 13.91
C VAL A 591 49.60 -29.75 12.66
N GLY A 592 48.99 -29.98 11.50
CA GLY A 592 49.66 -30.02 10.20
C GLY A 592 49.11 -28.96 9.25
N LEU A 593 49.99 -28.15 8.64
CA LEU A 593 49.59 -27.16 7.64
C LEU A 593 50.33 -27.30 6.33
N ASN A 594 49.62 -27.11 5.23
CA ASN A 594 50.25 -26.97 3.92
C ASN A 594 49.49 -25.96 3.05
N SER A 595 50.23 -25.27 2.18
CA SER A 595 49.68 -24.27 1.27
C SER A 595 49.85 -24.72 -0.17
N GLY A 596 48.88 -24.42 -1.02
CA GLY A 596 48.97 -24.64 -2.45
C GLY A 596 47.62 -24.55 -3.16
N SER A 597 47.66 -24.71 -4.48
CA SER A 597 46.45 -24.70 -5.31
C SER A 597 45.57 -25.93 -5.05
N VAL A 598 44.31 -25.68 -4.67
CA VAL A 598 43.28 -26.69 -4.43
C VAL A 598 41.99 -26.30 -5.14
N ARG A 599 41.09 -27.26 -5.32
CA ARG A 599 39.73 -26.98 -5.75
C ARG A 599 38.84 -26.84 -4.52
N VAL A 600 38.07 -25.76 -4.43
CA VAL A 600 37.19 -25.47 -3.29
C VAL A 600 35.80 -25.09 -3.78
N GLY A 601 34.77 -25.63 -3.14
CA GLY A 601 33.37 -25.41 -3.52
C GLY A 601 32.43 -26.48 -2.95
N ASP A 602 31.21 -26.51 -3.45
CA ASP A 602 30.21 -27.55 -3.18
C ASP A 602 30.66 -28.88 -3.80
N MET A 603 31.07 -29.82 -2.95
CA MET A 603 31.54 -31.13 -3.38
C MET A 603 30.82 -32.25 -2.64
N GLY A 604 30.63 -33.38 -3.33
CA GLY A 604 29.95 -34.55 -2.78
C GLY A 604 29.06 -35.22 -3.81
N SER A 605 28.19 -36.12 -3.36
CA SER A 605 27.21 -36.78 -4.22
C SER A 605 25.94 -35.93 -4.34
N GLN A 606 25.00 -36.35 -5.19
CA GLN A 606 23.68 -35.71 -5.25
C GLN A 606 22.89 -35.81 -3.92
N ILE A 607 23.26 -36.76 -3.06
CA ILE A 607 22.57 -37.05 -1.79
C ILE A 607 23.20 -36.27 -0.63
N ARG A 608 24.51 -36.07 -0.64
CA ARG A 608 25.24 -35.36 0.43
C ARG A 608 26.35 -34.53 -0.16
N ARG A 609 26.26 -33.21 0.02
CA ARG A 609 27.29 -32.25 -0.38
C ARG A 609 27.80 -31.45 0.81
N ALA A 610 29.00 -30.91 0.68
CA ALA A 610 29.63 -30.03 1.66
C ALA A 610 30.54 -29.02 0.92
N TYR A 611 30.62 -27.81 1.45
CA TYR A 611 31.62 -26.85 1.00
C TYR A 611 33.00 -27.24 1.55
N THR A 612 33.88 -27.76 0.71
CA THR A 612 35.13 -28.39 1.14
C THR A 612 36.24 -28.17 0.11
N ALA A 613 37.49 -28.32 0.54
CA ALA A 613 38.66 -28.24 -0.34
C ALA A 613 39.18 -29.64 -0.70
N MET A 614 39.51 -29.85 -1.97
CA MET A 614 40.12 -31.07 -2.49
C MET A 614 41.36 -30.75 -3.31
N GLY A 615 42.43 -31.49 -3.06
CA GLY A 615 43.68 -31.35 -3.78
C GLY A 615 44.82 -32.01 -3.04
N ASP A 616 45.94 -32.14 -3.71
CA ASP A 616 47.14 -32.71 -3.13
C ASP A 616 47.63 -31.96 -1.86
N PRO A 617 47.59 -30.62 -1.77
CA PRO A 617 47.94 -29.90 -0.54
C PRO A 617 47.12 -30.31 0.70
N VAL A 618 45.86 -30.71 0.53
CA VAL A 618 44.98 -31.19 1.62
C VAL A 618 45.55 -32.48 2.21
N ASN A 619 45.94 -33.43 1.35
CA ASN A 619 46.52 -34.70 1.76
C ASN A 619 47.88 -34.50 2.45
N VAL A 620 48.69 -33.56 1.96
CA VAL A 620 49.98 -33.22 2.60
C VAL A 620 49.73 -32.68 4.01
N ALA A 621 48.82 -31.72 4.19
CA ALA A 621 48.52 -31.16 5.52
C ALA A 621 48.08 -32.24 6.53
N SER A 622 47.17 -33.14 6.14
CA SER A 622 46.73 -34.26 6.98
C SER A 622 47.88 -35.22 7.34
N ARG A 623 48.80 -35.50 6.41
CA ARG A 623 49.98 -36.33 6.70
C ARG A 623 50.98 -35.63 7.61
N LEU A 624 51.18 -34.31 7.46
CA LEU A 624 52.05 -33.54 8.34
C LEU A 624 51.55 -33.57 9.79
N GLU A 625 50.24 -33.44 10.00
CA GLU A 625 49.62 -33.56 11.31
C GLU A 625 50.02 -34.89 11.99
N GLY A 626 49.77 -36.03 11.33
CA GLY A 626 50.09 -37.34 11.91
C GLY A 626 51.58 -37.56 12.18
N ARG A 627 52.47 -36.87 11.46
CA ARG A 627 53.93 -36.95 11.64
C ARG A 627 54.42 -36.13 12.83
N THR A 628 53.64 -35.20 13.36
CA THR A 628 54.02 -34.39 14.53
C THR A 628 54.41 -35.28 15.72
N LYS A 629 53.75 -36.44 15.89
CA LYS A 629 54.03 -37.42 16.96
C LYS A 629 55.44 -38.00 16.88
N GLY A 630 55.88 -38.40 15.69
CA GLY A 630 57.18 -39.04 15.48
C GLY A 630 58.36 -38.11 15.77
N TYR A 631 58.21 -36.82 15.42
CA TYR A 631 59.23 -35.80 15.69
C TYR A 631 59.10 -35.17 17.09
N GLY A 632 58.01 -35.43 17.80
CA GLY A 632 57.76 -34.89 19.13
C GLY A 632 57.47 -33.39 19.17
N VAL A 633 57.07 -32.80 18.05
CA VAL A 633 56.71 -31.37 17.91
C VAL A 633 55.20 -31.20 17.91
N GLY A 634 54.67 -30.03 18.28
CA GLY A 634 53.21 -29.80 18.29
C GLY A 634 52.63 -29.49 16.90
N ILE A 635 53.43 -28.84 16.05
CA ILE A 635 52.99 -28.28 14.78
C ILE A 635 54.03 -28.54 13.68
N LEU A 636 53.56 -28.94 12.50
CA LEU A 636 54.37 -29.11 11.29
C LEU A 636 53.75 -28.35 10.12
N VAL A 637 54.60 -27.69 9.34
CA VAL A 637 54.21 -26.97 8.14
C VAL A 637 55.04 -27.41 6.94
N GLY A 638 54.41 -27.46 5.78
CA GLY A 638 55.08 -27.71 4.51
C GLY A 638 55.88 -26.49 4.04
N GLU A 639 56.84 -26.75 3.14
CA GLU A 639 57.73 -25.74 2.57
C GLU A 639 57.00 -24.58 1.89
N ALA A 640 55.90 -24.85 1.18
CA ALA A 640 55.08 -23.82 0.55
C ALA A 640 54.50 -22.83 1.57
N THR A 641 53.97 -23.33 2.70
CA THR A 641 53.48 -22.47 3.80
C THR A 641 54.61 -21.65 4.39
N ARG A 642 55.76 -22.28 4.68
CA ARG A 642 56.93 -21.58 5.22
C ARG A 642 57.38 -20.45 4.29
N ASN A 643 57.42 -20.68 2.98
CA ASN A 643 57.87 -19.67 2.01
C ASN A 643 56.88 -18.50 1.88
N ALA A 644 55.59 -18.74 2.15
CA ALA A 644 54.55 -17.72 2.14
C ALA A 644 54.53 -16.84 3.42
N VAL A 645 55.18 -17.25 4.51
CA VAL A 645 55.19 -16.53 5.80
C VAL A 645 56.58 -15.99 6.10
N LYS A 646 56.69 -14.66 6.25
CA LYS A 646 57.99 -13.98 6.37
C LYS A 646 58.37 -13.55 7.78
N ASP A 647 57.39 -13.39 8.67
CA ASP A 647 57.55 -12.81 10.01
C ASP A 647 57.44 -13.85 11.14
N VAL A 648 57.51 -15.14 10.79
CA VAL A 648 57.53 -16.26 11.73
C VAL A 648 58.87 -16.96 11.62
N VAL A 649 59.47 -17.27 12.78
CA VAL A 649 60.69 -18.06 12.86
C VAL A 649 60.33 -19.53 12.75
N PHE A 650 60.98 -20.24 11.83
CA PHE A 650 60.79 -21.66 11.61
C PHE A 650 62.03 -22.46 11.98
N ARG A 651 61.81 -23.64 12.56
CA ARG A 651 62.81 -24.70 12.71
C ARG A 651 62.61 -25.72 11.60
N GLU A 652 63.62 -25.94 10.77
CA GLU A 652 63.59 -27.04 9.80
C GLU A 652 63.63 -28.38 10.54
N ILE A 653 62.67 -29.26 10.31
CA ILE A 653 62.57 -30.52 11.06
C ILE A 653 63.24 -31.65 10.31
N ASP A 654 62.83 -31.90 9.06
CA ASP A 654 63.39 -32.98 8.23
C ASP A 654 63.06 -32.75 6.74
N ARG A 655 63.67 -33.55 5.87
CA ARG A 655 63.21 -33.75 4.49
C ARG A 655 62.54 -35.11 4.39
N ILE A 656 61.29 -35.14 3.95
CA ILE A 656 60.49 -36.37 3.93
C ILE A 656 60.02 -36.69 2.52
N LYS A 657 60.04 -37.96 2.15
CA LYS A 657 59.37 -38.45 0.94
C LYS A 657 57.97 -38.94 1.31
N VAL A 658 56.95 -38.33 0.72
CA VAL A 658 55.56 -38.70 0.95
C VAL A 658 55.18 -39.78 -0.05
N LYS A 659 54.70 -40.94 0.42
CA LYS A 659 54.25 -42.06 -0.44
C LYS A 659 53.30 -41.58 -1.54
N GLY A 660 53.69 -41.81 -2.80
CA GLY A 660 52.97 -41.36 -4.01
C GLY A 660 53.58 -40.16 -4.73
N LYS A 661 54.65 -39.56 -4.20
CA LYS A 661 55.42 -38.49 -4.85
C LYS A 661 56.90 -38.82 -4.91
N ASP A 662 57.56 -38.43 -6.01
CA ASP A 662 59.01 -38.61 -6.17
C ASP A 662 59.85 -37.51 -5.55
N GLU A 663 59.28 -36.32 -5.37
CA GLU A 663 59.96 -35.16 -4.79
C GLU A 663 59.92 -35.18 -3.25
N ALA A 664 61.08 -34.94 -2.64
CA ALA A 664 61.19 -34.75 -1.20
C ALA A 664 60.66 -33.37 -0.79
N VAL A 665 59.87 -33.33 0.29
CA VAL A 665 59.33 -32.09 0.85
C VAL A 665 60.05 -31.77 2.15
N THR A 666 60.53 -30.55 2.29
CA THR A 666 61.10 -30.07 3.56
C THR A 666 59.95 -29.67 4.50
N ILE A 667 60.01 -30.15 5.73
CA ILE A 667 59.01 -29.85 6.76
C ILE A 667 59.62 -28.97 7.85
N TYR A 668 58.80 -28.07 8.37
CA TYR A 668 59.23 -27.05 9.33
C TYR A 668 58.28 -27.02 10.52
N GLU A 669 58.78 -26.59 11.67
CA GLU A 669 57.98 -26.25 12.84
C GLU A 669 58.03 -24.73 13.04
N PRO A 670 56.88 -24.02 13.04
CA PRO A 670 56.83 -22.63 13.46
C PRO A 670 57.12 -22.53 14.96
N ILE A 671 58.01 -21.62 15.34
CA ILE A 671 58.42 -21.40 16.74
C ILE A 671 57.68 -20.22 17.35
N GLY A 672 57.44 -19.17 16.58
CA GLY A 672 56.79 -17.95 17.04
C GLY A 672 57.03 -16.78 16.08
N LEU A 673 56.40 -15.64 16.34
CA LEU A 673 56.68 -14.41 15.60
C LEU A 673 58.14 -13.98 15.83
N GLU A 674 58.79 -13.43 14.80
CA GLU A 674 60.19 -12.98 14.89
C GLU A 674 60.41 -11.98 16.03
N SER A 675 59.41 -11.16 16.37
CA SER A 675 59.45 -10.24 17.51
C SER A 675 59.37 -10.91 18.89
N GLU A 676 58.91 -12.16 18.96
CA GLU A 676 58.66 -12.89 20.21
C GLU A 676 59.74 -13.92 20.53
N VAL A 677 60.57 -14.29 19.55
CA VAL A 677 61.63 -15.30 19.71
C VAL A 677 62.87 -14.67 20.33
N ASP A 678 63.27 -15.18 21.49
CA ASP A 678 64.43 -14.66 22.21
C ASP A 678 65.77 -15.05 21.55
N LYS A 679 66.84 -14.33 21.93
CA LYS A 679 68.18 -14.58 21.40
C LYS A 679 68.68 -16.00 21.68
N LYS A 680 68.32 -16.56 22.85
CA LYS A 680 68.71 -17.91 23.25
C LYS A 680 68.15 -18.95 22.27
N LYS A 681 66.89 -18.80 21.88
CA LYS A 681 66.21 -19.67 20.92
C LYS A 681 66.79 -19.51 19.52
N HIS A 682 67.14 -18.29 19.10
CA HIS A 682 67.86 -18.09 17.83
C HIS A 682 69.21 -18.81 17.79
N ASP A 683 69.97 -18.78 18.88
CA ASP A 683 71.26 -19.46 18.95
C ASP A 683 71.10 -21.00 19.00
N GLU A 684 70.05 -21.51 19.67
CA GLU A 684 69.63 -22.94 19.61
C GLU A 684 69.32 -23.35 18.16
N LEU A 685 68.54 -22.55 17.42
CA LEU A 685 68.16 -22.86 16.04
C LEU A 685 69.36 -22.80 15.07
N LYS A 686 70.31 -21.88 15.27
CA LYS A 686 71.54 -21.84 14.47
C LYS A 686 72.36 -23.12 14.65
N LEU A 687 72.53 -23.57 15.90
CA LEU A 687 73.24 -24.80 16.20
C LEU A 687 72.50 -26.02 15.63
N TRP A 688 71.17 -26.04 15.71
CA TRP A 688 70.36 -27.07 15.09
C TRP A 688 70.53 -27.12 13.57
N ASN A 689 70.47 -25.99 12.87
CA ASN A 689 70.65 -25.93 11.42
C ASN A 689 72.07 -26.34 11.00
N GLN A 690 73.08 -26.06 11.82
CA GLN A 690 74.44 -26.59 11.59
C GLN A 690 74.48 -28.12 11.76
N THR A 691 73.89 -28.62 12.85
CA THR A 691 73.81 -30.06 13.16
C THR A 691 73.08 -30.83 12.05
N LEU A 692 71.96 -30.30 11.55
CA LEU A 692 71.18 -30.89 10.47
C LEU A 692 71.96 -30.90 9.13
N ARG A 693 72.78 -29.88 8.86
CA ARG A 693 73.69 -29.88 7.70
C ARG A 693 74.77 -30.95 7.81
N SER A 694 75.40 -31.09 8.98
CA SER A 694 76.36 -32.17 9.23
C SER A 694 75.71 -33.55 9.13
N TYR A 695 74.45 -33.69 9.55
CA TYR A 695 73.67 -34.93 9.41
C TYR A 695 73.48 -35.33 7.94
N ARG A 696 73.13 -34.38 7.09
CA ARG A 696 73.00 -34.61 5.64
C ARG A 696 74.34 -34.88 4.95
N ALA A 697 75.42 -34.30 5.47
CA ALA A 697 76.77 -34.55 5.00
C ALA A 697 77.40 -35.85 5.55
N GLN A 698 76.63 -36.66 6.29
CA GLN A 698 77.09 -37.92 6.92
C GLN A 698 78.26 -37.75 7.91
N GLN A 699 78.41 -36.57 8.50
CA GLN A 699 79.48 -36.23 9.46
C GLN A 699 79.06 -36.62 10.89
N TRP A 700 78.89 -37.92 11.15
CA TRP A 700 78.26 -38.45 12.36
C TRP A 700 78.84 -37.91 13.67
N ASP A 701 80.17 -37.83 13.79
CA ASP A 701 80.82 -37.34 15.02
C ASP A 701 80.49 -35.86 15.29
N GLN A 702 80.36 -35.03 14.25
CA GLN A 702 79.95 -33.63 14.39
C GLN A 702 78.48 -33.50 14.78
N VAL A 703 77.64 -34.41 14.28
CA VAL A 703 76.21 -34.47 14.62
C VAL A 703 76.01 -34.83 16.09
N GLU A 704 76.74 -35.83 16.60
CA GLU A 704 76.67 -36.25 18.00
C GLU A 704 77.07 -35.10 18.95
N VAL A 705 78.16 -34.39 18.66
CA VAL A 705 78.57 -33.21 19.43
C VAL A 705 77.51 -32.10 19.38
N GLY A 706 76.95 -31.83 18.20
CA GLY A 706 75.87 -30.86 18.02
C GLY A 706 74.62 -31.22 18.83
N LEU A 707 74.18 -32.48 18.77
CA LEU A 707 73.01 -32.99 19.48
C LEU A 707 73.20 -32.95 21.00
N LEU A 708 74.38 -33.33 21.52
CA LEU A 708 74.69 -33.23 22.96
C LEU A 708 74.58 -31.78 23.47
N ASN A 709 75.07 -30.81 22.70
CA ASN A 709 74.95 -29.40 23.05
C ASN A 709 73.49 -28.90 22.99
N LEU A 710 72.73 -29.33 21.97
CA LEU A 710 71.31 -29.00 21.85
C LEU A 710 70.46 -29.59 22.98
N GLN A 711 70.71 -30.84 23.38
CA GLN A 711 70.07 -31.47 24.53
C GLN A 711 70.39 -30.75 25.84
N ARG A 712 71.60 -30.19 25.99
CA ARG A 712 71.94 -29.33 27.14
C ARG A 712 71.23 -27.99 27.11
N MET A 713 71.10 -27.37 25.93
CA MET A 713 70.44 -26.08 25.77
C MET A 713 68.92 -26.17 25.99
N ASN A 714 68.31 -27.28 25.56
CA ASN A 714 66.88 -27.53 25.67
C ASN A 714 66.58 -29.03 25.90
N PRO A 715 66.67 -29.50 27.16
CA PRO A 715 66.49 -30.91 27.51
C PRO A 715 65.11 -31.47 27.18
N GLU A 716 64.08 -30.63 27.22
CA GLU A 716 62.68 -31.01 27.00
C GLU A 716 62.34 -31.18 25.51
N CYS A 717 63.21 -30.73 24.60
CA CYS A 717 62.93 -30.82 23.18
C CYS A 717 63.11 -32.24 22.65
N ARG A 718 61.99 -32.96 22.51
CA ARG A 718 61.96 -34.35 22.03
C ARG A 718 62.65 -34.57 20.69
N LEU A 719 62.64 -33.59 19.79
CA LEU A 719 63.34 -33.66 18.50
C LEU A 719 64.84 -33.99 18.67
N TYR A 720 65.49 -33.41 19.68
CA TYR A 720 66.92 -33.61 19.95
C TYR A 720 67.23 -34.97 20.58
N HIS A 721 66.20 -35.71 21.01
CA HIS A 721 66.31 -37.09 21.47
C HIS A 721 65.98 -38.11 20.37
N VAL A 722 65.18 -37.72 19.37
CA VAL A 722 64.87 -38.56 18.21
C VAL A 722 66.06 -38.68 17.25
N TYR A 723 66.79 -37.60 17.01
CA TYR A 723 67.92 -37.60 16.06
C TYR A 723 69.12 -38.47 16.44
N PRO A 724 69.52 -38.61 17.72
CA PRO A 724 70.52 -39.60 18.13
C PRO A 724 70.16 -41.04 17.72
N GLU A 725 68.89 -41.42 17.86
CA GLU A 725 68.40 -42.75 17.44
C GLU A 725 68.56 -42.93 15.92
N LYS A 726 68.18 -41.91 15.14
CA LYS A 726 68.38 -41.89 13.68
C LYS A 726 69.86 -41.98 13.29
N VAL A 727 70.73 -41.24 13.97
CA VAL A 727 72.19 -41.28 13.72
C VAL A 727 72.75 -42.68 14.04
N ALA A 728 72.35 -43.29 15.16
CA ALA A 728 72.78 -44.63 15.52
C ALA A 728 72.28 -45.71 14.54
N GLU A 729 71.10 -45.52 13.95
CA GLU A 729 70.60 -46.37 12.85
C GLU A 729 71.44 -46.19 11.58
N LYS A 730 71.63 -44.95 11.12
CA LYS A 730 72.40 -44.65 9.90
C LYS A 730 73.89 -44.93 10.02
N ARG A 731 74.44 -44.98 11.24
CA ARG A 731 75.83 -45.43 11.48
C ARG A 731 75.97 -46.94 11.39
N ARG A 732 74.91 -47.69 11.73
CA ARG A 732 74.85 -49.16 11.59
C ARG A 732 74.60 -49.57 10.14
N ASP A 733 73.78 -48.81 9.41
CA ASP A 733 73.48 -49.00 7.99
C ASP A 733 73.70 -47.68 7.21
N PRO A 734 74.94 -47.41 6.76
CA PRO A 734 75.29 -46.15 6.11
C PRO A 734 74.53 -45.92 4.81
N PRO A 735 73.89 -44.75 4.63
CA PRO A 735 73.25 -44.40 3.37
C PRO A 735 74.29 -44.18 2.26
N ALA A 736 73.87 -44.29 1.00
CA ALA A 736 74.75 -44.08 -0.15
C ALA A 736 75.42 -42.68 -0.15
N PRO A 737 76.60 -42.49 -0.76
CA PRO A 737 77.30 -41.20 -0.76
C PRO A 737 76.51 -40.03 -1.38
N ASP A 738 75.54 -40.32 -2.24
CA ASP A 738 74.62 -39.39 -2.90
C ASP A 738 73.28 -39.19 -2.15
N TRP A 739 73.18 -39.70 -0.92
CA TRP A 739 71.98 -39.54 -0.10
C TRP A 739 71.67 -38.07 0.17
N ASP A 740 70.46 -37.66 -0.21
CA ASP A 740 69.94 -36.30 -0.15
C ASP A 740 69.38 -35.89 1.22
N GLY A 741 69.58 -36.73 2.24
CA GLY A 741 69.14 -36.49 3.61
C GLY A 741 67.66 -36.75 3.83
N VAL A 742 67.00 -37.48 2.93
CA VAL A 742 65.55 -37.72 2.97
C VAL A 742 65.20 -38.92 3.83
N THR A 743 64.23 -38.74 4.72
CA THR A 743 63.58 -39.80 5.47
C THR A 743 62.41 -40.36 4.65
N VAL A 744 62.48 -41.65 4.34
CA VAL A 744 61.39 -42.41 3.70
C VAL A 744 60.63 -43.15 4.79
N PHE A 745 59.30 -43.05 4.79
CA PHE A 745 58.44 -43.74 5.74
C PHE A 745 57.74 -44.92 5.07
N ASP A 746 57.98 -46.13 5.59
CA ASP A 746 57.27 -47.35 5.21
C ASP A 746 56.00 -47.49 6.03
N GLU A 747 54.92 -46.84 5.61
CA GLU A 747 53.59 -47.09 6.19
C GLU A 747 52.55 -47.36 5.10
N LYS A 748 51.60 -48.23 5.44
CA LYS A 748 50.49 -48.70 4.60
C LYS A 748 49.55 -47.56 4.25
#